data_AF-A0AAP2DP75-F1
#
_entry.id   AF-A0AAP2DP75-F1
#
_cell.length_a   1.000
_cell.length_b   1.000
_cell.length_c   1.000
_cell.angle_alpha   90.00
_cell.angle_beta   90.00
_cell.angle_gamma   90.00
#
_symmetry.space_group_name_H-M   'P 1'
#
loop_
_entity.id
_entity.type
_entity.pdbx_description
1 polymer ?
#
loop_
_entity_poly.entity_id
_entity_poly.type
_entity_poly.pdbx_seq_one_letter_code
_entity_poly.pdbx_strand_id
1 'polypeptide(L)'
;MRRWLAIFLILGFSTGGQVCAQEPVEVSDAINERDFMPYELTILTDTTNTLTFADITSQKFADHFVRHSGYQNTDFRNNASYWIRFPLRHTTSTDKVWLLEFYDQTIDHLDAYIPDETGSYKKISMGDQQPFTQRTFMHKNFEVVLHMSSDTTLCYYFRVRSHEFADIRIAFRSVNRFVYYALNEYFLFGTFYGMIVIIALYNFLMYLAIREIKNIFYIMYILSVAAYAMSYDGIGFQYLWPNHPEWNNYAVGITLYSVILWGLIFTRRFLSTRANAPGLDRALKGMIIARSAFFVMELFLFPQLLTLRTIEIIPLSLIFYTAIAVWSRGYRPARFFVIAYGILFAGFFIRTLVYFNVLPFTTPLHYSLHFSFALEMLFLTFALGDRIRILKDMRDRALKRIIHQHEVNMQLKDKVTRELEDKVNERTNELNLKNSQLEESNQKLARQSVEINQINSMLDLDNWKLKNSLKEVLNERLMEKTMDYKQFQTLYPDALSCYRFLENLKWEKAFHCRKCENEKYFDGAQKFARRCTRCGYNESITAFTIFHSIKFPIEKAFYIAYLAVTGKKDYTLEALANQLNLRVNTVWGFKHKVTERIQELEKKGNRPTASRWEEIILFYEPHQKGHDTRHKVLEDGLIG
;
A
#
# COMPACT_ATOMS: atom_id res chain seq x y z
N MET A 1 -18.34 114.61 -11.09
CA MET A 1 -19.38 113.59 -10.85
C MET A 1 -18.75 112.46 -10.04
N ARG A 2 -18.48 112.52 -8.73
CA ARG A 2 -19.32 112.68 -7.52
C ARG A 2 -20.53 111.74 -7.43
N ARG A 3 -20.29 110.59 -6.78
CA ARG A 3 -21.06 109.94 -5.69
C ARG A 3 -22.59 109.87 -5.82
N TRP A 4 -23.15 108.65 -5.85
CA TRP A 4 -24.40 108.16 -5.21
C TRP A 4 -24.49 106.66 -5.53
N LEU A 5 -23.86 105.74 -4.79
CA LEU A 5 -24.33 105.04 -3.58
C LEU A 5 -25.83 105.15 -3.24
N ALA A 6 -26.46 103.97 -3.35
CA ALA A 6 -27.35 103.35 -2.36
C ALA A 6 -28.87 103.39 -2.60
N ILE A 7 -29.45 102.22 -2.28
CA ILE A 7 -30.84 101.94 -1.89
C ILE A 7 -31.78 101.58 -3.04
N PHE A 8 -31.93 100.27 -3.28
CA PHE A 8 -33.27 99.67 -3.33
C PHE A 8 -33.26 98.29 -2.63
N LEU A 9 -33.87 98.30 -1.45
CA LEU A 9 -34.40 97.19 -0.62
C LEU A 9 -34.97 96.05 -1.47
N ILE A 10 -34.63 94.77 -1.24
CA ILE A 10 -35.06 93.88 -0.14
C ILE A 10 -36.56 94.00 0.21
N LEU A 11 -37.37 93.17 -0.46
CA LEU A 11 -38.63 92.56 -0.04
C LEU A 11 -38.69 91.27 -0.90
N GLY A 12 -38.50 90.07 -0.38
CA GLY A 12 -39.17 89.50 0.77
C GLY A 12 -40.21 88.49 0.28
N PHE A 13 -39.75 87.38 -0.30
CA PHE A 13 -40.54 86.14 -0.36
C PHE A 13 -39.73 85.05 0.34
N SER A 14 -39.94 84.97 1.65
CA SER A 14 -39.58 83.85 2.49
C SER A 14 -40.52 82.68 2.18
N THR A 15 -40.09 81.79 1.29
CA THR A 15 -40.48 80.38 1.39
C THR A 15 -39.30 79.65 2.03
N GLY A 16 -39.54 79.00 3.16
CA GLY A 16 -38.54 78.25 3.92
C GLY A 16 -38.10 76.99 3.19
N GLY A 17 -37.38 77.14 2.07
CA GLY A 17 -36.64 76.07 1.45
C GLY A 17 -35.33 75.89 2.21
N GLN A 18 -35.10 74.71 2.78
CA GLN A 18 -33.76 74.30 3.19
C GLN A 18 -32.84 74.49 1.98
N VAL A 19 -31.85 75.36 2.12
CA VAL A 19 -30.87 75.64 1.07
C VAL A 19 -30.00 74.39 0.91
N CYS A 20 -30.36 73.51 -0.03
CA CYS A 20 -29.48 72.43 -0.46
C CYS A 20 -28.42 73.06 -1.39
N ALA A 21 -27.22 73.29 -0.84
CA ALA A 21 -26.11 73.99 -1.52
C ALA A 21 -25.46 73.21 -2.69
N GLN A 22 -25.95 72.01 -2.99
CA GLN A 22 -25.51 71.18 -4.11
C GLN A 22 -26.58 71.21 -5.21
N GLU A 23 -26.16 71.26 -6.48
CA GLU A 23 -27.09 71.13 -7.61
C GLU A 23 -27.91 69.84 -7.46
N PRO A 24 -29.25 69.93 -7.42
CA PRO A 24 -30.07 68.76 -7.25
C PRO A 24 -29.91 67.84 -8.45
N VAL A 25 -29.83 66.54 -8.17
CA VAL A 25 -29.84 65.53 -9.23
C VAL A 25 -31.19 65.62 -9.93
N GLU A 26 -31.17 65.88 -11.23
CA GLU A 26 -32.39 65.92 -12.03
C GLU A 26 -32.78 64.51 -12.50
N VAL A 27 -34.06 64.20 -12.34
CA VAL A 27 -34.66 62.97 -12.83
C VAL A 27 -35.05 63.17 -14.29
N SER A 28 -34.58 62.31 -15.18
CA SER A 28 -34.92 62.34 -16.60
C SER A 28 -35.14 60.93 -17.13
N ASP A 29 -36.28 60.71 -17.79
CA ASP A 29 -36.60 59.43 -18.41
C ASP A 29 -35.77 59.16 -19.68
N ALA A 30 -34.98 60.13 -20.16
CA ALA A 30 -34.02 59.91 -21.24
C ALA A 30 -32.83 59.03 -20.82
N ILE A 31 -32.49 59.02 -19.52
CA ILE A 31 -31.47 58.14 -18.94
C ILE A 31 -32.13 56.97 -18.20
N ASN A 32 -31.39 55.86 -18.06
CA ASN A 32 -31.85 54.68 -17.32
C ASN A 32 -31.05 54.46 -16.03
N GLU A 33 -29.83 55.00 -15.97
CA GLU A 33 -28.92 54.93 -14.84
C GLU A 33 -27.93 56.10 -14.86
N ARG A 34 -27.46 56.50 -13.68
CA ARG A 34 -26.33 57.37 -13.44
C ARG A 34 -25.65 56.93 -12.15
N ASP A 35 -24.38 56.57 -12.24
CA ASP A 35 -23.57 56.22 -11.06
C ASP A 35 -22.89 57.48 -10.53
N PHE A 36 -23.01 57.70 -9.22
CA PHE A 36 -22.34 58.78 -8.50
C PHE A 36 -21.12 58.22 -7.77
N MET A 37 -19.95 58.70 -8.18
CA MET A 37 -18.70 58.34 -7.51
C MET A 37 -18.53 59.14 -6.21
N PRO A 38 -17.72 58.68 -5.24
CA PRO A 38 -17.58 59.39 -3.97
C PRO A 38 -17.06 60.82 -4.13
N TYR A 39 -16.22 61.06 -5.14
CA TYR A 39 -15.74 62.41 -5.47
C TYR A 39 -16.83 63.34 -6.04
N GLU A 40 -17.98 62.78 -6.44
CA GLU A 40 -19.13 63.53 -6.91
C GLU A 40 -20.14 63.87 -5.81
N LEU A 41 -20.09 63.17 -4.67
CA LEU A 41 -21.03 63.29 -3.57
C LEU A 41 -20.61 64.40 -2.58
N THR A 42 -21.58 64.97 -1.86
CA THR A 42 -21.29 65.84 -0.71
C THR A 42 -21.33 65.02 0.57
N ILE A 43 -20.19 64.98 1.25
CA ILE A 43 -19.94 64.07 2.36
C ILE A 43 -19.45 64.85 3.57
N LEU A 44 -19.95 64.49 4.74
CA LEU A 44 -19.48 64.93 6.04
C LEU A 44 -18.91 63.72 6.79
N THR A 45 -17.62 63.74 7.12
CA THR A 45 -16.98 62.66 7.87
C THR A 45 -17.02 62.96 9.37
N ASP A 46 -17.80 62.18 10.11
CA ASP A 46 -17.84 62.19 11.56
C ASP A 46 -16.89 61.13 12.14
N THR A 47 -15.75 61.60 12.65
CA THR A 47 -14.75 60.75 13.32
C THR A 47 -15.10 60.46 14.79
N THR A 48 -16.02 61.24 15.37
CA THR A 48 -16.45 61.08 16.77
C THR A 48 -17.60 60.07 16.91
N ASN A 49 -18.33 59.81 15.83
CA ASN A 49 -19.51 58.95 15.77
C ASN A 49 -20.65 59.40 16.72
N THR A 50 -20.68 60.66 17.13
CA THR A 50 -21.67 61.20 18.05
C THR A 50 -22.74 62.04 17.36
N LEU A 51 -22.56 62.41 16.09
CA LEU A 51 -23.54 63.24 15.39
C LEU A 51 -24.84 62.48 15.14
N THR A 52 -25.96 63.13 15.44
CA THR A 52 -27.30 62.63 15.17
C THR A 52 -27.88 63.24 13.90
N PHE A 53 -28.98 62.67 13.39
CA PHE A 53 -29.70 63.23 12.26
C PHE A 53 -30.20 64.67 12.50
N ALA A 54 -30.59 64.99 13.74
CA ALA A 54 -31.00 66.35 14.11
C ALA A 54 -29.82 67.33 14.06
N ASP A 55 -28.61 66.88 14.41
CA ASP A 55 -27.41 67.72 14.35
C ASP A 55 -27.02 68.04 12.91
N ILE A 56 -26.94 67.01 12.06
CA ILE A 56 -26.46 67.17 10.68
C ILE A 56 -27.43 67.94 9.77
N THR A 57 -28.72 68.00 10.12
CA THR A 57 -29.73 68.80 9.41
C THR A 57 -29.80 70.25 9.92
N SER A 58 -29.09 70.58 11.01
CA SER A 58 -29.03 71.94 11.53
C SER A 58 -28.16 72.86 10.67
N GLN A 59 -28.47 74.16 10.69
CA GLN A 59 -27.72 75.18 9.93
C GLN A 59 -26.21 75.19 10.26
N LYS A 60 -25.84 74.77 11.48
CA LYS A 60 -24.45 74.70 11.94
C LYS A 60 -23.58 73.75 11.11
N PHE A 61 -24.16 72.66 10.62
CA PHE A 61 -23.44 71.62 9.88
C PHE A 61 -23.65 71.70 8.36
N ALA A 62 -24.50 72.61 7.88
CA ALA A 62 -24.79 72.77 6.45
C ALA A 62 -23.53 73.02 5.60
N ASP A 63 -22.57 73.80 6.12
CA ASP A 63 -21.31 74.15 5.46
C ASP A 63 -20.22 73.07 5.62
N HIS A 64 -20.44 72.06 6.45
CA HIS A 64 -19.46 70.99 6.68
C HIS A 64 -19.60 69.84 5.67
N PHE A 65 -20.68 69.81 4.88
CA PHE A 65 -20.83 68.88 3.76
C PHE A 65 -20.01 69.38 2.58
N VAL A 66 -18.91 68.70 2.28
CA VAL A 66 -17.96 69.10 1.25
C VAL A 66 -17.82 68.03 0.18
N ARG A 67 -17.51 68.45 -1.06
CA ARG A 67 -17.23 67.55 -2.18
C ARG A 67 -15.73 67.27 -2.22
N HIS A 68 -15.35 66.00 -2.14
CA HIS A 68 -13.94 65.59 -2.18
C HIS A 68 -13.51 65.19 -3.59
N SER A 69 -13.19 66.16 -4.44
CA SER A 69 -12.90 65.95 -5.88
C SER A 69 -11.73 65.00 -6.18
N GLY A 70 -10.84 64.76 -5.23
CA GLY A 70 -9.70 63.84 -5.34
C GLY A 70 -9.85 62.54 -4.53
N TYR A 71 -11.06 62.19 -4.08
CA TYR A 71 -11.28 61.03 -3.21
C TYR A 71 -10.68 59.75 -3.81
N GLN A 72 -9.77 59.14 -3.05
CA GLN A 72 -9.26 57.80 -3.30
C GLN A 72 -9.83 56.82 -2.27
N ASN A 73 -9.90 55.54 -2.63
CA ASN A 73 -10.38 54.50 -1.71
C ASN A 73 -9.55 54.44 -0.41
N THR A 74 -8.28 54.85 -0.46
CA THR A 74 -7.38 54.98 0.70
C THR A 74 -7.74 56.11 1.66
N ASP A 75 -8.59 57.07 1.26
CA ASP A 75 -9.02 58.18 2.11
C ASP A 75 -10.13 57.78 3.08
N PHE A 76 -10.74 56.61 2.88
CA PHE A 76 -11.73 56.05 3.77
C PHE A 76 -11.13 55.74 5.14
N ARG A 77 -11.80 56.19 6.21
CA ARG A 77 -11.43 55.96 7.60
C ARG A 77 -12.37 54.93 8.18
N ASN A 78 -11.81 53.75 8.45
CA ASN A 78 -12.52 52.66 9.11
C ASN A 78 -13.13 53.13 10.43
N ASN A 79 -14.33 52.65 10.74
CA ASN A 79 -15.11 53.02 11.93
C ASN A 79 -15.53 54.50 12.05
N ALA A 80 -15.29 55.36 11.05
CA ALA A 80 -15.88 56.69 10.99
C ALA A 80 -17.28 56.63 10.37
N SER A 81 -18.16 57.55 10.77
CA SER A 81 -19.49 57.70 10.17
C SER A 81 -19.44 58.70 9.03
N TYR A 82 -19.77 58.26 7.83
CA TYR A 82 -19.87 59.09 6.64
C TYR A 82 -21.32 59.49 6.42
N TRP A 83 -21.60 60.77 6.56
CA TRP A 83 -22.92 61.35 6.28
C TRP A 83 -22.93 61.90 4.86
N ILE A 84 -23.82 61.37 4.03
CA ILE A 84 -23.98 61.76 2.63
C ILE A 84 -25.25 62.57 2.52
N ARG A 85 -25.17 63.75 1.90
CA ARG A 85 -26.34 64.56 1.55
C ARG A 85 -26.58 64.43 0.05
N PHE A 86 -27.79 64.02 -0.33
CA PHE A 86 -28.15 63.73 -1.71
C PHE A 86 -29.43 64.48 -2.08
N PRO A 87 -29.32 65.72 -2.63
CA PRO A 87 -30.47 66.47 -3.11
C PRO A 87 -30.96 65.89 -4.45
N LEU A 88 -32.25 65.58 -4.52
CA LEU A 88 -32.88 64.99 -5.70
C LEU A 88 -34.12 65.82 -6.07
N ARG A 89 -34.20 66.25 -7.33
CA ARG A 89 -35.38 66.95 -7.85
C ARG A 89 -36.41 65.91 -8.28
N HIS A 90 -37.46 65.76 -7.50
CA HIS A 90 -38.59 64.91 -7.88
C HIS A 90 -39.34 65.54 -9.06
N THR A 91 -39.93 64.70 -9.90
CA THR A 91 -40.81 65.12 -10.99
C THR A 91 -41.98 64.15 -11.08
N THR A 92 -43.20 64.66 -11.15
CA THR A 92 -44.44 63.89 -11.35
C THR A 92 -44.60 63.41 -12.79
N SER A 93 -43.80 63.95 -13.71
CA SER A 93 -43.78 63.61 -15.13
C SER A 93 -43.02 62.32 -15.47
N THR A 94 -42.44 61.63 -14.49
CA THR A 94 -41.68 60.40 -14.75
C THR A 94 -42.61 59.20 -14.73
N ASP A 95 -42.52 58.36 -15.77
CA ASP A 95 -43.27 57.11 -15.85
C ASP A 95 -42.49 55.94 -15.21
N LYS A 96 -41.24 56.19 -14.80
CA LYS A 96 -40.34 55.17 -14.25
C LYS A 96 -40.36 55.19 -12.73
N VAL A 97 -40.31 54.00 -12.13
CA VAL A 97 -39.96 53.84 -10.72
C VAL A 97 -38.44 53.88 -10.61
N TRP A 98 -37.93 54.78 -9.78
CA TRP A 98 -36.50 54.98 -9.55
C TRP A 98 -36.07 54.39 -8.19
N LEU A 99 -34.81 54.00 -8.10
CA LEU A 99 -34.18 53.57 -6.85
C LEU A 99 -32.74 54.09 -6.77
N LEU A 100 -32.24 54.17 -5.53
CA LEU A 100 -30.83 54.33 -5.23
C LEU A 100 -30.28 52.98 -4.77
N GLU A 101 -29.20 52.53 -5.40
CA GLU A 101 -28.51 51.29 -5.05
C GLU A 101 -27.10 51.60 -4.53
N PHE A 102 -26.74 50.98 -3.41
CA PHE A 102 -25.39 51.01 -2.85
C PHE A 102 -24.67 49.72 -3.25
N TYR A 103 -23.58 49.84 -4.01
CA TYR A 103 -22.87 48.70 -4.60
C TYR A 103 -22.13 47.82 -3.60
N ASP A 104 -21.87 48.32 -2.39
CA ASP A 104 -21.12 47.59 -1.38
C ASP A 104 -22.05 46.90 -0.38
N GLN A 105 -22.09 45.58 -0.47
CA GLN A 105 -22.86 44.72 0.42
C GLN A 105 -22.21 44.45 1.77
N THR A 106 -20.96 44.88 1.98
CA THR A 106 -20.15 44.70 3.20
C THR A 106 -20.21 45.91 4.13
N ILE A 107 -21.19 46.80 3.91
CA ILE A 107 -21.44 47.93 4.80
C ILE A 107 -22.09 47.43 6.09
N ASP A 108 -21.41 47.59 7.22
CA ASP A 108 -21.95 47.21 8.54
C ASP A 108 -23.26 47.90 8.89
N HIS A 109 -23.29 49.22 8.68
CA HIS A 109 -24.42 50.06 9.01
C HIS A 109 -24.67 51.10 7.92
N LEU A 110 -25.84 51.02 7.32
CA LEU A 110 -26.37 51.96 6.35
C LEU A 110 -27.73 52.45 6.83
N ASP A 111 -27.79 53.67 7.37
CA ASP A 111 -29.07 54.30 7.69
C ASP A 111 -29.47 55.29 6.58
N ALA A 112 -30.64 55.07 5.98
CA ALA A 112 -31.26 55.99 5.03
C ALA A 112 -32.33 56.82 5.73
N TYR A 113 -32.24 58.14 5.62
CA TYR A 113 -33.26 59.09 6.07
C TYR A 113 -33.97 59.63 4.84
N ILE A 114 -35.21 59.19 4.67
CA ILE A 114 -36.04 59.45 3.48
C ILE A 114 -37.09 60.49 3.85
N PRO A 115 -37.18 61.61 3.11
CA PRO A 115 -38.21 62.60 3.33
C PRO A 115 -39.60 62.04 2.97
N ASP A 116 -40.57 62.28 3.84
CA ASP A 116 -41.98 61.99 3.65
C ASP A 116 -42.69 63.19 3.00
N GLU A 117 -43.91 62.99 2.47
CA GLU A 117 -44.71 64.05 1.81
C GLU A 117 -45.03 65.22 2.75
N THR A 118 -44.97 64.98 4.06
CA THR A 118 -45.18 65.95 5.14
C THR A 118 -43.93 66.77 5.49
N GLY A 119 -42.78 66.47 4.88
CA GLY A 119 -41.47 67.06 5.22
C GLY A 119 -40.80 66.44 6.46
N SER A 120 -41.43 65.42 7.08
CA SER A 120 -40.79 64.59 8.11
C SER A 120 -39.85 63.56 7.49
N TYR A 121 -39.00 62.90 8.29
CA TYR A 121 -38.05 61.91 7.78
C TYR A 121 -38.33 60.51 8.33
N LYS A 122 -38.47 59.53 7.44
CA LYS A 122 -38.52 58.10 7.76
C LYS A 122 -37.11 57.52 7.74
N LYS A 123 -36.74 56.84 8.82
CA LYS A 123 -35.46 56.11 8.92
C LYS A 123 -35.63 54.67 8.44
N ILE A 124 -34.77 54.22 7.55
CA ILE A 124 -34.60 52.81 7.18
C ILE A 124 -33.17 52.40 7.54
N SER A 125 -33.02 51.40 8.40
CA SER A 125 -31.72 50.86 8.81
C SER A 125 -31.43 49.58 8.04
N MET A 126 -30.28 49.56 7.37
CA MET A 126 -29.74 48.46 6.58
C MET A 126 -28.30 48.17 7.01
N GLY A 127 -27.73 47.08 6.53
CA GLY A 127 -26.36 46.68 6.79
C GLY A 127 -26.18 45.17 6.76
N ASP A 128 -24.94 44.70 6.75
CA ASP A 128 -24.62 43.28 6.74
C ASP A 128 -24.73 42.61 8.13
N GLN A 129 -24.87 43.40 9.19
CA GLN A 129 -25.16 42.93 10.55
C GLN A 129 -26.64 42.58 10.78
N GLN A 130 -27.51 42.87 9.82
CA GLN A 130 -28.92 42.49 9.88
C GLN A 130 -29.16 41.20 9.07
N PRO A 131 -30.12 40.34 9.48
CA PRO A 131 -30.54 39.19 8.67
C PRO A 131 -30.91 39.62 7.24
N PHE A 132 -30.43 38.86 6.25
CA PHE A 132 -30.63 39.16 4.83
C PHE A 132 -32.11 39.27 4.46
N THR A 133 -32.98 38.50 5.13
CA THR A 133 -34.43 38.48 4.92
C THR A 133 -35.14 39.79 5.26
N GLN A 134 -34.49 40.72 5.97
CA GLN A 134 -35.02 42.05 6.26
C GLN A 134 -34.82 43.04 5.12
N ARG A 135 -34.05 42.68 4.08
CA ARG A 135 -33.82 43.56 2.92
C ARG A 135 -35.09 43.75 2.10
N THR A 136 -35.29 44.96 1.59
CA THR A 136 -36.44 45.32 0.75
C THR A 136 -36.51 44.47 -0.51
N PHE A 137 -35.37 44.29 -1.18
CA PHE A 137 -35.21 43.35 -2.28
C PHE A 137 -34.32 42.20 -1.82
N MET A 138 -34.66 40.98 -2.25
CA MET A 138 -33.80 39.81 -2.07
C MET A 138 -32.65 39.87 -3.08
N HIS A 139 -31.83 40.89 -2.96
CA HIS A 139 -30.69 41.20 -3.80
C HIS A 139 -29.46 41.47 -2.92
N LYS A 140 -28.28 41.16 -3.47
CA LYS A 140 -27.01 41.20 -2.73
C LYS A 140 -26.59 42.62 -2.30
N ASN A 141 -27.07 43.66 -2.98
CA ASN A 141 -26.79 45.06 -2.67
C ASN A 141 -27.88 45.66 -1.77
N PHE A 142 -27.76 46.94 -1.42
CA PHE A 142 -28.78 47.66 -0.66
C PHE A 142 -29.50 48.67 -1.54
N GLU A 143 -30.83 48.65 -1.53
CA GLU A 143 -31.64 49.53 -2.37
C GLU A 143 -32.65 50.37 -1.57
N VAL A 144 -32.81 51.62 -2.00
CA VAL A 144 -33.81 52.55 -1.51
C VAL A 144 -34.72 52.97 -2.66
N VAL A 145 -35.99 52.57 -2.60
CA VAL A 145 -37.00 52.95 -3.61
C VAL A 145 -37.38 54.41 -3.45
N LEU A 146 -37.47 55.13 -4.56
CA LEU A 146 -37.83 56.54 -4.60
C LEU A 146 -39.26 56.69 -5.10
N HIS A 147 -40.10 57.32 -4.29
CA HIS A 147 -41.48 57.65 -4.66
C HIS A 147 -41.52 59.09 -5.18
N MET A 148 -41.67 59.25 -6.49
CA MET A 148 -41.67 60.55 -7.18
C MET A 148 -43.09 61.14 -7.20
N SER A 149 -43.55 61.70 -6.07
CA SER A 149 -44.92 62.23 -5.93
C SER A 149 -45.06 63.76 -6.02
N SER A 150 -43.96 64.52 -6.20
CA SER A 150 -44.00 65.98 -6.27
C SER A 150 -42.96 66.56 -7.23
N ASP A 151 -43.11 67.82 -7.65
CA ASP A 151 -42.14 68.55 -8.48
C ASP A 151 -41.17 69.39 -7.62
N THR A 152 -40.77 68.85 -6.47
CA THR A 152 -39.95 69.57 -5.48
C THR A 152 -38.57 68.92 -5.31
N THR A 153 -37.60 69.69 -4.83
CA THR A 153 -36.30 69.15 -4.45
C THR A 153 -36.37 68.59 -3.04
N LEU A 154 -36.15 67.28 -2.91
CA LEU A 154 -36.09 66.57 -1.65
C LEU A 154 -34.65 66.15 -1.35
N CYS A 155 -34.20 66.34 -0.12
CA CYS A 155 -32.82 66.06 0.27
C CYS A 155 -32.78 64.78 1.14
N TYR A 156 -32.17 63.74 0.58
CA TYR A 156 -31.96 62.44 1.20
C TYR A 156 -30.65 62.45 1.99
N TYR A 157 -30.64 61.78 3.14
CA TYR A 157 -29.42 61.62 3.93
C TYR A 157 -29.10 60.16 4.16
N PHE A 158 -27.83 59.80 4.04
CA PHE A 158 -27.35 58.45 4.31
C PHE A 158 -26.22 58.50 5.33
N ARG A 159 -26.27 57.63 6.32
CA ARG A 159 -25.17 57.40 7.26
C ARG A 159 -24.55 56.04 6.97
N VAL A 160 -23.31 56.05 6.50
CA VAL A 160 -22.51 54.86 6.21
C VAL A 160 -21.44 54.71 7.28
N ARG A 161 -21.36 53.54 7.89
CA ARG A 161 -20.28 53.17 8.81
C ARG A 161 -19.91 51.71 8.56
N SER A 162 -18.61 51.45 8.42
CA SER A 162 -18.08 50.09 8.30
C SER A 162 -16.73 49.99 9.03
N HIS A 163 -16.44 48.80 9.56
CA HIS A 163 -15.15 48.44 10.14
C HIS A 163 -14.07 48.22 9.07
N GLU A 164 -14.47 47.89 7.85
CA GLU A 164 -13.62 47.78 6.66
C GLU A 164 -13.84 48.96 5.70
N PHE A 165 -13.05 49.00 4.62
CA PHE A 165 -13.31 49.91 3.50
C PHE A 165 -14.72 49.65 2.94
N ALA A 166 -15.58 50.67 2.99
CA ALA A 166 -16.88 50.65 2.34
C ALA A 166 -16.86 51.53 1.08
N ASP A 167 -17.24 50.95 -0.04
CA ASP A 167 -17.35 51.66 -1.30
C ASP A 167 -18.66 52.47 -1.38
N ILE A 168 -18.55 53.78 -1.14
CA ILE A 168 -19.68 54.71 -1.00
C ILE A 168 -20.25 55.16 -2.37
N ARG A 169 -20.21 54.31 -3.38
CA ARG A 169 -20.82 54.60 -4.69
C ARG A 169 -22.32 54.40 -4.64
N ILE A 170 -23.05 55.39 -5.16
CA ILE A 170 -24.51 55.38 -5.22
C ILE A 170 -24.94 55.34 -6.68
N ALA A 171 -25.64 54.29 -7.08
CA ALA A 171 -26.26 54.23 -8.39
C ALA A 171 -27.70 54.73 -8.34
N PHE A 172 -28.00 55.76 -9.13
CA PHE A 172 -29.37 56.19 -9.37
C PHE A 172 -29.88 55.53 -10.65
N ARG A 173 -30.89 54.67 -10.56
CA ARG A 173 -31.37 53.88 -11.71
C ARG A 173 -32.85 53.58 -11.65
N SER A 174 -33.43 53.32 -12.82
CA SER A 174 -34.80 52.80 -12.91
C SER A 174 -34.85 51.33 -12.45
N VAL A 175 -35.98 50.92 -11.87
CA VAL A 175 -36.22 49.53 -11.44
C VAL A 175 -36.02 48.56 -12.61
N ASN A 176 -36.49 48.90 -13.82
CA ASN A 176 -36.32 48.04 -15.00
C ASN A 176 -34.84 47.83 -15.36
N ARG A 177 -34.01 48.88 -15.26
CA ARG A 177 -32.57 48.77 -15.50
C ARG A 177 -31.88 47.94 -14.43
N PHE A 178 -32.24 48.15 -13.15
CA PHE A 178 -31.78 47.33 -12.03
C PHE A 178 -32.08 45.84 -12.24
N VAL A 179 -33.34 45.50 -12.56
CA VAL A 179 -33.75 44.11 -12.83
C VAL A 179 -32.98 43.51 -13.99
N TYR A 180 -32.82 44.25 -15.10
CA TYR A 180 -32.02 43.78 -16.24
C TYR A 180 -30.56 43.49 -15.85
N TYR A 181 -29.92 44.42 -15.14
CA TYR A 181 -28.54 44.25 -14.68
C TYR A 181 -28.41 43.06 -13.73
N ALA A 182 -29.26 42.98 -12.71
CA ALA A 182 -29.26 41.90 -11.73
C ALA A 182 -29.46 40.54 -12.40
N LEU A 183 -30.45 40.38 -13.29
CA LEU A 183 -30.67 39.10 -13.98
C LEU A 183 -29.45 38.66 -14.80
N ASN A 184 -28.79 39.57 -15.53
CA ASN A 184 -27.58 39.25 -16.28
C ASN A 184 -26.41 38.89 -15.37
N GLU A 185 -26.27 39.57 -14.23
CA GLU A 185 -25.22 39.29 -13.27
C GLU A 185 -25.41 37.93 -12.60
N TYR A 186 -26.63 37.59 -12.18
CA TYR A 186 -26.94 36.27 -11.60
C TYR A 186 -26.81 35.16 -12.65
N PHE A 187 -27.11 35.43 -13.92
CA PHE A 187 -26.84 34.50 -15.01
C PHE A 187 -25.33 34.23 -15.18
N LEU A 188 -24.49 35.27 -15.07
CA LEU A 188 -23.03 35.13 -15.10
C LEU A 188 -22.54 34.31 -13.90
N PHE A 189 -23.04 34.58 -12.69
CA PHE A 189 -22.74 33.78 -11.50
C PHE A 189 -23.17 32.32 -11.66
N GLY A 190 -24.38 32.07 -12.16
CA GLY A 190 -24.87 30.71 -12.42
C GLY A 190 -23.99 29.95 -13.40
N THR A 191 -23.52 30.62 -14.46
CA THR A 191 -22.56 30.03 -15.42
C THR A 191 -21.22 29.72 -14.75
N PHE A 192 -20.67 30.66 -13.98
CA PHE A 192 -19.40 30.50 -13.27
C PHE A 192 -19.44 29.33 -12.27
N TYR A 193 -20.43 29.29 -11.37
CA TYR A 193 -20.57 28.22 -10.39
C TYR A 193 -20.92 26.88 -11.06
N GLY A 194 -21.72 26.89 -12.12
CA GLY A 194 -22.00 25.70 -12.93
C GLY A 194 -20.73 25.09 -13.53
N MET A 195 -19.84 25.91 -14.08
CA MET A 195 -18.53 25.45 -14.57
C MET A 195 -17.70 24.81 -13.44
N ILE A 196 -17.66 25.41 -12.25
CA ILE A 196 -16.93 24.84 -11.11
C ILE A 196 -17.49 23.47 -10.73
N VAL A 197 -18.81 23.32 -10.63
CA VAL A 197 -19.46 22.05 -10.30
C VAL A 197 -19.15 20.98 -11.34
N ILE A 198 -19.22 21.31 -12.63
CA ILE A 198 -18.88 20.38 -13.73
C ILE A 198 -17.42 19.95 -13.64
N ILE A 199 -16.49 20.90 -13.43
CA ILE A 199 -15.06 20.59 -13.30
C ILE A 199 -14.79 19.76 -12.04
N ALA A 200 -15.45 20.06 -10.92
CA ALA A 200 -15.34 19.28 -9.69
C ALA A 200 -15.83 17.84 -9.88
N LEU A 201 -17.00 17.67 -10.51
CA LEU A 201 -17.54 16.35 -10.82
C LEU A 201 -16.63 15.58 -11.78
N TYR A 202 -16.13 16.22 -12.83
CA TYR A 202 -15.15 15.62 -13.75
C TYR A 202 -13.91 15.12 -13.00
N ASN A 203 -13.34 15.95 -12.12
CA ASN A 203 -12.16 15.58 -11.35
C ASN A 203 -12.46 14.50 -10.30
N PHE A 204 -13.68 14.46 -9.78
CA PHE A 204 -14.13 13.40 -8.88
C PHE A 204 -14.27 12.05 -9.61
N LEU A 205 -14.90 12.03 -10.78
CA LEU A 205 -14.96 10.84 -11.64
C LEU A 205 -13.54 10.39 -12.05
N MET A 206 -12.67 11.34 -12.38
CA MET A 206 -11.27 11.06 -12.68
C MET A 206 -10.53 10.48 -11.48
N TYR A 207 -10.82 10.94 -10.26
CA TYR A 207 -10.32 10.34 -9.03
C TYR A 207 -10.81 8.89 -8.86
N LEU A 208 -12.10 8.61 -9.09
CA LEU A 208 -12.61 7.23 -8.99
C LEU A 208 -11.94 6.29 -10.01
N ALA A 209 -11.67 6.78 -11.22
CA ALA A 209 -11.05 6.01 -12.28
C ALA A 209 -9.55 5.72 -12.05
N ILE A 210 -8.79 6.72 -11.57
CA ILE A 210 -7.31 6.64 -11.50
C ILE A 210 -6.81 6.45 -10.07
N ARG A 211 -7.59 6.86 -9.08
CA ARG A 211 -7.27 6.86 -7.64
C ARG A 211 -6.02 7.67 -7.28
N GLU A 212 -5.74 8.74 -8.03
CA GLU A 212 -4.69 9.70 -7.66
C GLU A 212 -5.20 10.76 -6.68
N ILE A 213 -4.60 10.81 -5.48
CA ILE A 213 -4.95 11.78 -4.42
C ILE A 213 -4.88 13.26 -4.86
N LYS A 214 -4.14 13.55 -5.92
CA LYS A 214 -3.94 14.91 -6.43
C LYS A 214 -5.23 15.51 -7.00
N ASN A 215 -6.12 14.67 -7.53
CA ASN A 215 -7.45 15.10 -7.99
C ASN A 215 -8.32 15.58 -6.81
N ILE A 216 -8.22 14.93 -5.65
CA ILE A 216 -8.94 15.35 -4.44
C ILE A 216 -8.46 16.74 -3.97
N PHE A 217 -7.14 16.97 -3.93
CA PHE A 217 -6.61 18.29 -3.59
C PHE A 217 -7.06 19.37 -4.57
N TYR A 218 -7.20 19.04 -5.84
CA TYR A 218 -7.73 19.97 -6.84
C TYR A 218 -9.22 20.27 -6.61
N ILE A 219 -10.03 19.25 -6.30
CA ILE A 219 -11.45 19.42 -5.95
C ILE A 219 -11.59 20.34 -4.73
N MET A 220 -10.82 20.10 -3.67
CA MET A 220 -10.84 20.95 -2.48
C MET A 220 -10.46 22.40 -2.80
N TYR A 221 -9.47 22.60 -3.68
CA TYR A 221 -9.09 23.94 -4.15
C TYR A 221 -10.23 24.63 -4.91
N ILE A 222 -10.80 24.03 -5.95
CA ILE A 222 -11.87 24.69 -6.72
C ILE A 222 -13.15 24.92 -5.92
N LEU A 223 -13.48 24.02 -4.97
CA LEU A 223 -14.60 24.22 -4.05
C LEU A 223 -14.32 25.38 -3.09
N SER A 224 -13.08 25.53 -2.62
CA SER A 224 -12.71 26.71 -1.81
C SER A 224 -12.77 28.01 -2.61
N VAL A 225 -12.44 27.99 -3.91
CA VAL A 225 -12.60 29.16 -4.79
C VAL A 225 -14.08 29.51 -4.96
N ALA A 226 -14.96 28.51 -5.15
CA ALA A 226 -16.40 28.74 -5.19
C ALA A 226 -16.92 29.34 -3.88
N ALA A 227 -16.52 28.79 -2.73
CA ALA A 227 -16.94 29.29 -1.43
C ALA A 227 -16.45 30.73 -1.17
N TYR A 228 -15.21 31.04 -1.59
CA TYR A 228 -14.67 32.39 -1.52
C TYR A 228 -15.44 33.36 -2.42
N ALA A 229 -15.67 33.02 -3.68
CA ALA A 229 -16.44 33.85 -4.60
C ALA A 229 -17.87 34.09 -4.07
N MET A 230 -18.55 33.05 -3.57
CA MET A 230 -19.89 33.19 -2.99
C MET A 230 -19.90 34.12 -1.79
N SER A 231 -18.92 34.00 -0.90
CA SER A 231 -18.81 34.84 0.28
C SER A 231 -18.49 36.30 -0.10
N TYR A 232 -17.53 36.48 -1.00
CA TYR A 232 -17.06 37.80 -1.45
C TYR A 232 -18.12 38.58 -2.23
N ASP A 233 -18.87 37.89 -3.11
CA ASP A 233 -19.93 38.49 -3.91
C ASP A 233 -21.28 38.52 -3.17
N GLY A 234 -21.37 38.14 -1.90
CA GLY A 234 -22.59 38.25 -1.08
C GLY A 234 -23.70 37.24 -1.44
N ILE A 235 -23.53 36.49 -2.51
CA ILE A 235 -24.41 35.39 -2.94
C ILE A 235 -24.51 34.30 -1.87
N GLY A 236 -23.41 34.04 -1.17
CA GLY A 236 -23.37 33.11 -0.04
C GLY A 236 -24.28 33.58 1.09
N PHE A 237 -24.27 34.87 1.43
CA PHE A 237 -25.16 35.42 2.45
C PHE A 237 -26.63 35.31 2.02
N GLN A 238 -26.92 35.62 0.76
CA GLN A 238 -28.27 35.55 0.21
C GLN A 238 -28.88 34.14 0.26
N TYR A 239 -28.12 33.10 -0.14
CA TYR A 239 -28.68 31.75 -0.35
C TYR A 239 -28.28 30.70 0.70
N LEU A 240 -27.08 30.78 1.27
CA LEU A 240 -26.54 29.72 2.12
C LEU A 240 -26.69 30.01 3.62
N TRP A 241 -26.54 31.28 4.03
CA TRP A 241 -26.62 31.67 5.45
C TRP A 241 -27.38 32.99 5.72
N PRO A 242 -28.58 33.20 5.15
CA PRO A 242 -29.29 34.49 5.21
C PRO A 242 -29.65 34.98 6.62
N ASN A 243 -29.76 34.07 7.59
CA ASN A 243 -30.13 34.40 8.97
C ASN A 243 -28.92 34.47 9.92
N HIS A 244 -27.69 34.34 9.42
CA HIS A 244 -26.47 34.32 10.22
C HIS A 244 -25.49 35.42 9.78
N PRO A 245 -25.80 36.70 10.07
CA PRO A 245 -24.93 37.83 9.73
C PRO A 245 -23.55 37.71 10.40
N GLU A 246 -23.49 37.19 11.63
CA GLU A 246 -22.22 36.97 12.35
C GLU A 246 -21.25 36.08 11.55
N TRP A 247 -21.75 35.03 10.89
CA TRP A 247 -20.91 34.16 10.06
C TRP A 247 -20.43 34.88 8.79
N ASN A 248 -21.23 35.79 8.25
CA ASN A 248 -20.88 36.54 7.04
C ASN A 248 -19.56 37.32 7.18
N ASN A 249 -19.34 37.92 8.36
CA ASN A 249 -18.13 38.68 8.68
C ASN A 249 -16.86 37.82 8.63
N TYR A 250 -16.94 36.54 8.99
CA TYR A 250 -15.80 35.62 8.97
C TYR A 250 -15.68 34.80 7.68
N ALA A 251 -16.79 34.60 6.97
CA ALA A 251 -16.88 33.69 5.83
C ALA A 251 -15.85 34.02 4.74
N VAL A 252 -15.70 35.30 4.38
CA VAL A 252 -14.75 35.74 3.35
C VAL A 252 -13.31 35.41 3.74
N GLY A 253 -12.89 35.72 4.97
CA GLY A 253 -11.52 35.43 5.44
C GLY A 253 -11.21 33.94 5.55
N ILE A 254 -12.15 33.16 6.10
CA ILE A 254 -12.00 31.70 6.25
C ILE A 254 -11.92 31.01 4.90
N THR A 255 -12.80 31.38 3.96
CA THR A 255 -12.81 30.79 2.62
C THR A 255 -11.58 31.21 1.81
N LEU A 256 -11.10 32.46 1.94
CA LEU A 256 -9.85 32.90 1.34
C LEU A 256 -8.64 32.10 1.85
N TYR A 257 -8.55 31.88 3.17
CA TYR A 257 -7.52 31.02 3.74
C TYR A 257 -7.58 29.60 3.16
N SER A 258 -8.79 29.04 3.01
CA SER A 258 -8.99 27.72 2.40
C SER A 258 -8.47 27.66 0.95
N VAL A 259 -8.73 28.70 0.13
CA VAL A 259 -8.20 28.81 -1.24
C VAL A 259 -6.68 28.70 -1.26
N ILE A 260 -6.02 29.46 -0.39
CA ILE A 260 -4.56 29.53 -0.33
C ILE A 260 -3.96 28.23 0.20
N LEU A 261 -4.55 27.65 1.26
CA LEU A 261 -4.12 26.38 1.83
C LEU A 261 -4.18 25.25 0.80
N TRP A 262 -5.34 25.07 0.14
CA TRP A 262 -5.51 24.03 -0.86
C TRP A 262 -4.70 24.32 -2.12
N GLY A 263 -4.56 25.57 -2.53
CA GLY A 263 -3.69 25.99 -3.64
C GLY A 263 -2.23 25.61 -3.40
N LEU A 264 -1.68 25.87 -2.20
CA LEU A 264 -0.31 25.49 -1.83
C LEU A 264 -0.13 23.97 -1.78
N ILE A 265 -1.06 23.23 -1.16
CA ILE A 265 -1.01 21.77 -1.08
C ILE A 265 -1.11 21.15 -2.48
N PHE A 266 -2.04 21.64 -3.31
CA PHE A 266 -2.24 21.20 -4.68
C PHE A 266 -0.99 21.44 -5.52
N THR A 267 -0.42 22.65 -5.48
CA THR A 267 0.84 23.01 -6.17
C THR A 267 1.95 22.03 -5.80
N ARG A 268 2.17 21.82 -4.50
CA ARG A 268 3.22 20.94 -3.99
C ARG A 268 3.08 19.51 -4.52
N ARG A 269 1.85 18.98 -4.52
CA ARG A 269 1.54 17.60 -4.92
C ARG A 269 1.48 17.41 -6.44
N PHE A 270 0.91 18.36 -7.16
CA PHE A 270 0.77 18.32 -8.62
C PHE A 270 2.14 18.41 -9.29
N LEU A 271 2.92 19.45 -8.96
CA LEU A 271 4.25 19.68 -9.52
C LEU A 271 5.32 18.73 -8.98
N SER A 272 4.96 17.85 -8.02
CA SER A 272 5.87 16.88 -7.39
C SER A 272 7.16 17.55 -6.91
N THR A 273 7.01 18.72 -6.27
CA THR A 273 8.10 19.64 -5.91
C THR A 273 9.18 18.99 -5.05
N ARG A 274 8.84 17.99 -4.22
CA ARG A 274 9.83 17.21 -3.46
C ARG A 274 10.92 16.58 -4.36
N ALA A 275 10.55 16.11 -5.55
CA ALA A 275 11.47 15.49 -6.49
C ALA A 275 12.10 16.52 -7.45
N ASN A 276 11.30 17.47 -7.94
CA ASN A 276 11.72 18.41 -9.00
C ASN A 276 12.39 19.68 -8.46
N ALA A 277 12.04 20.13 -7.25
CA ALA A 277 12.49 21.37 -6.63
C ALA A 277 12.47 21.34 -5.08
N PRO A 278 13.39 20.62 -4.43
CA PRO A 278 13.35 20.38 -2.98
C PRO A 278 13.51 21.65 -2.12
N GLY A 279 14.25 22.66 -2.59
CA GLY A 279 14.33 23.96 -1.92
C GLY A 279 12.97 24.67 -1.87
N LEU A 280 12.23 24.62 -2.98
CA LEU A 280 10.90 25.22 -3.09
C LEU A 280 9.82 24.38 -2.37
N ASP A 281 9.96 23.06 -2.30
CA ASP A 281 9.09 22.22 -1.45
C ASP A 281 9.18 22.64 0.03
N ARG A 282 10.39 22.97 0.52
CA ARG A 282 10.57 23.50 1.89
C ARG A 282 9.94 24.88 2.05
N ALA A 283 10.12 25.78 1.09
CA ALA A 283 9.48 27.10 1.10
C ALA A 283 7.94 27.00 1.12
N LEU A 284 7.35 26.14 0.28
CA LEU A 284 5.90 25.89 0.25
C LEU A 284 5.39 25.33 1.58
N LYS A 285 6.10 24.38 2.21
CA LYS A 285 5.74 23.90 3.56
C LYS A 285 5.82 24.99 4.61
N GLY A 286 6.90 25.77 4.59
CA GLY A 286 7.08 26.92 5.48
C GLY A 286 5.93 27.91 5.33
N MET A 287 5.52 28.20 4.09
CA MET A 287 4.38 29.07 3.79
C MET A 287 3.06 28.48 4.31
N ILE A 288 2.81 27.18 4.13
CA ILE A 288 1.61 26.53 4.67
C ILE A 288 1.57 26.69 6.20
N ILE A 289 2.67 26.40 6.89
CA ILE A 289 2.73 26.51 8.36
C ILE A 289 2.55 27.97 8.79
N ALA A 290 3.30 28.90 8.17
CA ALA A 290 3.25 30.32 8.49
C ALA A 290 1.84 30.89 8.27
N ARG A 291 1.21 30.59 7.12
CA ARG A 291 -0.15 31.08 6.82
C ARG A 291 -1.20 30.44 7.72
N SER A 292 -1.05 29.16 8.08
CA SER A 292 -1.95 28.49 9.04
C SER A 292 -1.82 29.09 10.44
N ALA A 293 -0.60 29.37 10.90
CA ALA A 293 -0.37 30.05 12.17
C ALA A 293 -0.91 31.48 12.17
N PHE A 294 -0.71 32.21 11.07
CA PHE A 294 -1.27 33.54 10.88
C PHE A 294 -2.81 33.51 10.88
N PHE A 295 -3.43 32.52 10.23
CA PHE A 295 -4.89 32.33 10.26
C PHE A 295 -5.43 32.07 11.67
N VAL A 296 -4.76 31.23 12.46
CA VAL A 296 -5.15 31.00 13.87
C VAL A 296 -5.02 32.30 14.68
N MET A 297 -3.97 33.09 14.44
CA MET A 297 -3.79 34.40 15.06
C MET A 297 -4.91 35.38 14.66
N GLU A 298 -5.24 35.46 13.37
CA GLU A 298 -6.34 36.27 12.84
C GLU A 298 -7.67 35.89 13.50
N LEU A 299 -7.98 34.59 13.61
CA LEU A 299 -9.27 34.11 14.11
C LEU A 299 -9.47 34.38 15.62
N PHE A 300 -8.43 34.24 16.44
CA PHE A 300 -8.57 34.30 17.90
C PHE A 300 -8.06 35.58 18.55
N LEU A 301 -7.08 36.26 17.94
CA LEU A 301 -6.41 37.42 18.57
C LEU A 301 -6.81 38.74 17.90
N PHE A 302 -6.92 38.77 16.57
CA PHE A 302 -7.19 39.99 15.81
C PHE A 302 -8.09 39.72 14.59
N PRO A 303 -9.41 39.51 14.78
CA PRO A 303 -10.35 39.24 13.69
C PRO A 303 -10.36 40.30 12.58
N GLN A 304 -10.03 41.55 12.92
CA GLN A 304 -9.95 42.66 11.98
C GLN A 304 -8.87 42.44 10.89
N LEU A 305 -7.91 41.54 11.10
CA LEU A 305 -6.87 41.23 10.12
C LEU A 305 -7.34 40.24 9.04
N LEU A 306 -8.44 39.50 9.24
CA LEU A 306 -9.00 38.58 8.23
C LEU A 306 -9.37 39.28 6.91
N THR A 307 -9.47 40.59 6.96
CA THR A 307 -9.86 41.53 5.92
C THR A 307 -8.69 41.92 5.01
N LEU A 308 -7.44 41.65 5.42
CA LEU A 308 -6.22 42.04 4.73
C LEU A 308 -5.90 41.11 3.54
N ARG A 309 -6.69 41.24 2.47
CA ARG A 309 -6.59 40.40 1.26
C ARG A 309 -5.26 40.57 0.50
N THR A 310 -4.59 41.71 0.63
CA THR A 310 -3.36 42.03 -0.12
C THR A 310 -2.17 41.16 0.28
N ILE A 311 -2.15 40.60 1.49
CA ILE A 311 -1.08 39.71 1.96
C ILE A 311 -0.97 38.44 1.11
N GLU A 312 -2.08 38.03 0.47
CA GLU A 312 -2.15 36.80 -0.32
C GLU A 312 -1.37 36.86 -1.64
N ILE A 313 -0.86 38.05 -2.01
CA ILE A 313 0.09 38.16 -3.13
C ILE A 313 1.36 37.33 -2.87
N ILE A 314 1.80 37.22 -1.61
CA ILE A 314 3.01 36.48 -1.23
C ILE A 314 2.89 34.98 -1.54
N PRO A 315 1.89 34.24 -1.02
CA PRO A 315 1.72 32.83 -1.36
C PRO A 315 1.37 32.61 -2.84
N LEU A 316 0.58 33.51 -3.48
CA LEU A 316 0.28 33.42 -4.90
C LEU A 316 1.55 33.54 -5.76
N SER A 317 2.41 34.52 -5.48
CA SER A 317 3.70 34.69 -6.15
C SER A 317 4.62 33.50 -5.93
N LEU A 318 4.63 32.92 -4.73
CA LEU A 318 5.39 31.70 -4.46
C LEU A 318 4.91 30.53 -5.32
N ILE A 319 3.60 30.28 -5.40
CA ILE A 319 3.03 29.24 -6.25
C ILE A 319 3.45 29.46 -7.71
N PHE A 320 3.25 30.67 -8.22
CA PHE A 320 3.57 30.99 -9.61
C PHE A 320 5.06 30.83 -9.91
N TYR A 321 5.94 31.33 -9.04
CA TYR A 321 7.38 31.13 -9.16
C TYR A 321 7.77 29.65 -9.13
N THR A 322 7.16 28.84 -8.25
CA THR A 322 7.44 27.39 -8.21
C THR A 322 7.03 26.69 -9.50
N ALA A 323 5.93 27.09 -10.13
CA ALA A 323 5.49 26.55 -11.40
C ALA A 323 6.50 26.85 -12.52
N ILE A 324 6.96 28.10 -12.62
CA ILE A 324 7.97 28.53 -13.60
C ILE A 324 9.29 27.77 -13.36
N ALA A 325 9.76 27.72 -12.11
CA ALA A 325 11.00 27.03 -11.76
C ALA A 325 10.96 25.54 -12.09
N VAL A 326 9.86 24.84 -11.81
CA VAL A 326 9.71 23.42 -12.14
C VAL A 326 9.60 23.20 -13.65
N TRP A 327 8.93 24.10 -14.37
CA TRP A 327 8.85 24.02 -15.84
C TRP A 327 10.23 24.23 -16.49
N SER A 328 11.01 25.21 -16.03
CA SER A 328 12.36 25.49 -16.53
C SER A 328 13.33 24.32 -16.34
N ARG A 329 13.07 23.43 -15.37
CA ARG A 329 13.82 22.20 -15.11
C ARG A 329 13.38 21.01 -15.97
N GLY A 330 12.51 21.23 -16.96
CA GLY A 330 12.12 20.23 -17.96
C GLY A 330 10.90 19.37 -17.58
N TYR A 331 10.22 19.65 -16.46
CA TYR A 331 8.98 18.95 -16.12
C TYR A 331 7.82 19.41 -17.02
N ARG A 332 7.66 18.74 -18.16
CA ARG A 332 6.67 19.08 -19.20
C ARG A 332 5.24 19.34 -18.69
N PRO A 333 4.69 18.56 -17.72
CA PRO A 333 3.32 18.81 -17.23
C PRO A 333 3.12 20.18 -16.56
N ALA A 334 4.19 20.88 -16.17
CA ALA A 334 4.07 22.21 -15.55
C ALA A 334 3.64 23.32 -16.53
N ARG A 335 3.76 23.15 -17.85
CA ARG A 335 3.47 24.21 -18.84
C ARG A 335 2.07 24.81 -18.70
N PHE A 336 1.05 23.95 -18.58
CA PHE A 336 -0.34 24.38 -18.45
C PHE A 336 -0.60 25.00 -17.08
N PHE A 337 0.11 24.55 -16.05
CA PHE A 337 0.05 25.14 -14.72
C PHE A 337 0.58 26.58 -14.71
N VAL A 338 1.69 26.84 -15.41
CA VAL A 338 2.25 28.20 -15.56
C VAL A 338 1.28 29.12 -16.31
N ILE A 339 0.67 28.64 -17.41
CA ILE A 339 -0.35 29.42 -18.14
C ILE A 339 -1.54 29.74 -17.24
N ALA A 340 -2.06 28.74 -16.53
CA ALA A 340 -3.21 28.88 -15.65
C ALA A 340 -2.98 29.92 -14.54
N TYR A 341 -1.88 29.80 -13.79
CA TYR A 341 -1.54 30.75 -12.74
C TYR A 341 -1.09 32.11 -13.28
N GLY A 342 -0.55 32.19 -14.50
CA GLY A 342 -0.24 33.46 -15.16
C GLY A 342 -1.51 34.27 -15.45
N ILE A 343 -2.57 33.62 -15.92
CA ILE A 343 -3.88 34.23 -16.13
C ILE A 343 -4.48 34.69 -14.79
N LEU A 344 -4.44 33.83 -13.77
CA LEU A 344 -4.92 34.18 -12.43
C LEU A 344 -4.17 35.39 -11.85
N PHE A 345 -2.86 35.43 -12.00
CA PHE A 345 -2.03 36.54 -11.54
C PHE A 345 -2.36 37.84 -12.29
N ALA A 346 -2.57 37.78 -13.60
CA ALA A 346 -3.00 38.93 -14.39
C ALA A 346 -4.38 39.45 -13.94
N GLY A 347 -5.34 38.55 -13.69
CA GLY A 347 -6.66 38.92 -13.16
C GLY A 347 -6.57 39.60 -11.78
N PHE A 348 -5.76 39.05 -10.87
CA PHE A 348 -5.49 39.66 -9.57
C PHE A 348 -4.87 41.06 -9.71
N PHE A 349 -3.92 41.22 -10.64
CA PHE A 349 -3.29 42.51 -10.91
C PHE A 349 -4.28 43.54 -11.46
N ILE A 350 -5.14 43.16 -12.42
CA ILE A 350 -6.20 44.04 -12.96
C ILE A 350 -7.15 44.47 -11.83
N ARG A 351 -7.61 43.52 -11.01
CA ARG A 351 -8.50 43.83 -9.87
C ARG A 351 -7.85 44.80 -8.88
N THR A 352 -6.55 44.64 -8.65
CA THR A 352 -5.77 45.55 -7.78
C THR A 352 -5.71 46.97 -8.37
N LEU A 353 -5.51 47.11 -9.68
CA LEU A 353 -5.52 48.43 -10.34
C LEU A 353 -6.89 49.12 -10.29
N VAL A 354 -7.99 48.34 -10.37
CA VAL A 354 -9.35 48.86 -10.16
C VAL A 354 -9.53 49.32 -8.71
N TYR A 355 -9.04 48.55 -7.73
CA TYR A 355 -9.13 48.91 -6.31
C TYR A 355 -8.42 50.24 -5.99
N PHE A 356 -7.28 50.52 -6.62
CA PHE A 356 -6.56 51.78 -6.47
C PHE A 356 -7.07 52.91 -7.39
N ASN A 357 -8.20 52.73 -8.08
CA ASN A 357 -8.77 53.69 -9.04
C ASN A 357 -7.82 54.08 -10.19
N VAL A 358 -6.80 53.26 -10.51
CA VAL A 358 -5.93 53.45 -11.68
C VAL A 358 -6.68 53.09 -12.97
N LEU A 359 -7.50 52.03 -12.90
CA LEU A 359 -8.43 51.66 -13.95
C LEU A 359 -9.86 52.03 -13.53
N PRO A 360 -10.72 52.47 -14.48
CA PRO A 360 -12.10 52.80 -14.17
C PRO A 360 -12.87 51.56 -13.73
N PHE A 361 -13.81 51.74 -12.81
CA PHE A 361 -14.75 50.69 -12.46
C PHE A 361 -15.69 50.42 -13.64
N THR A 362 -15.54 49.27 -14.28
CA THR A 362 -16.47 48.76 -15.29
C THR A 362 -16.79 47.31 -14.97
N THR A 363 -17.97 46.82 -15.34
CA THR A 363 -18.42 45.45 -15.03
C THR A 363 -17.41 44.37 -15.45
N PRO A 364 -16.79 44.41 -16.65
CA PRO A 364 -15.81 43.39 -17.04
C PRO A 364 -14.52 43.43 -16.20
N LEU A 365 -14.04 44.63 -15.85
CA LEU A 365 -12.84 44.78 -15.02
C LEU A 365 -13.12 44.37 -13.58
N HIS A 366 -14.32 44.65 -13.07
CA HIS A 366 -14.78 44.19 -11.76
C HIS A 366 -14.74 42.66 -11.67
N TYR A 367 -15.34 41.97 -12.64
CA TYR A 367 -15.40 40.50 -12.69
C TYR A 367 -14.18 39.81 -13.33
N SER A 368 -13.09 40.56 -13.56
CA SER A 368 -11.86 40.03 -14.18
C SER A 368 -11.27 38.83 -13.44
N LEU A 369 -11.36 38.82 -12.11
CA LEU A 369 -10.86 37.72 -11.29
C LEU A 369 -11.69 36.43 -11.49
N HIS A 370 -13.02 36.52 -11.62
CA HIS A 370 -13.89 35.37 -11.92
C HIS A 370 -13.57 34.76 -13.29
N PHE A 371 -13.42 35.59 -14.32
CA PHE A 371 -12.98 35.12 -15.64
C PHE A 371 -11.62 34.42 -15.57
N SER A 372 -10.71 34.98 -14.77
CA SER A 372 -9.37 34.41 -14.59
C SER A 372 -9.40 33.07 -13.87
N PHE A 373 -10.22 32.91 -12.82
CA PHE A 373 -10.46 31.62 -12.16
C PHE A 373 -11.07 30.58 -13.11
N ALA A 374 -12.08 30.95 -13.89
CA ALA A 374 -12.71 30.02 -14.83
C ALA A 374 -11.70 29.48 -15.85
N LEU A 375 -10.87 30.36 -16.40
CA LEU A 375 -9.86 30.00 -17.38
C LEU A 375 -8.69 29.23 -16.74
N GLU A 376 -8.26 29.62 -15.54
CA GLU A 376 -7.26 28.91 -14.74
C GLU A 376 -7.68 27.46 -14.47
N MET A 377 -8.92 27.24 -14.02
CA MET A 377 -9.45 25.91 -13.74
C MET A 377 -9.53 25.05 -15.00
N LEU A 378 -9.87 25.65 -16.14
CA LEU A 378 -9.91 24.96 -17.42
C LEU A 378 -8.50 24.50 -17.83
N PHE A 379 -7.49 25.37 -17.73
CA PHE A 379 -6.10 25.02 -18.02
C PHE A 379 -5.51 24.01 -17.02
N LEU A 380 -5.85 24.09 -15.73
CA LEU A 380 -5.43 23.10 -14.74
C LEU A 380 -6.07 21.73 -14.97
N THR A 381 -7.32 21.70 -15.42
CA THR A 381 -7.99 20.45 -15.82
C THR A 381 -7.29 19.81 -17.01
N PHE A 382 -6.87 20.60 -18.00
CA PHE A 382 -6.01 20.10 -19.07
C PHE A 382 -4.64 19.65 -18.58
N ALA A 383 -4.03 20.36 -17.62
CA ALA A 383 -2.75 19.95 -17.03
C ALA A 383 -2.84 18.57 -16.35
N LEU A 384 -3.94 18.31 -15.64
CA LEU A 384 -4.24 17.00 -15.05
C LEU A 384 -4.40 15.92 -16.13
N GLY A 385 -5.21 16.18 -17.15
CA GLY A 385 -5.42 15.26 -18.27
C GLY A 385 -4.13 14.92 -19.05
N ASP A 386 -3.32 15.92 -19.39
CA ASP A 386 -2.04 15.74 -20.09
C ASP A 386 -1.07 14.91 -19.25
N ARG A 387 -1.01 15.17 -17.94
CA ARG A 387 -0.18 14.38 -17.04
C ARG A 387 -0.63 12.92 -16.95
N ILE A 388 -1.92 12.68 -16.87
CA ILE A 388 -2.49 11.31 -16.88
C ILE A 388 -2.11 10.59 -18.16
N ARG A 389 -2.24 11.25 -19.31
CA ARG A 389 -1.82 10.69 -20.61
C ARG A 389 -0.34 10.32 -20.60
N ILE A 390 0.53 11.22 -20.13
CA ILE A 390 1.98 10.97 -20.03
C ILE A 390 2.27 9.79 -19.10
N LEU A 391 1.59 9.70 -17.95
CA LEU A 391 1.75 8.59 -16.99
C LEU A 391 1.30 7.26 -17.60
N LYS A 392 0.17 7.25 -18.31
CA LYS A 392 -0.33 6.08 -19.05
C LYS A 392 0.66 5.64 -20.12
N ASP A 393 1.17 6.56 -20.93
CA ASP A 393 2.17 6.27 -21.97
C ASP A 393 3.47 5.70 -21.38
N MET A 394 3.92 6.22 -20.23
CA MET A 394 5.09 5.67 -19.53
C MET A 394 4.84 4.26 -19.01
N ARG A 395 3.68 4.00 -18.42
CA ARG A 395 3.29 2.66 -17.95
C ARG A 395 3.21 1.67 -19.11
N ASP A 396 2.58 2.06 -20.21
CA ASP A 396 2.41 1.20 -21.37
C ASP A 396 3.75 0.87 -22.05
N ARG A 397 4.69 1.85 -22.09
CA ARG A 397 6.08 1.59 -22.52
C ARG A 397 6.83 0.64 -21.57
N ALA A 398 6.66 0.80 -20.26
CA ALA A 398 7.28 -0.10 -19.27
C ALA A 398 6.74 -1.53 -19.42
N LEU A 399 5.42 -1.69 -19.58
CA LEU A 399 4.78 -2.98 -19.79
C LEU A 399 5.29 -3.66 -21.08
N LYS A 400 5.42 -2.90 -22.18
CA LYS A 400 6.00 -3.43 -23.43
C LYS A 400 7.43 -3.93 -23.26
N ARG A 401 8.26 -3.23 -22.46
CA ARG A 401 9.64 -3.68 -22.16
C ARG A 401 9.65 -4.99 -21.37
N ILE A 402 8.76 -5.10 -20.38
CA ILE A 402 8.60 -6.32 -19.58
C ILE A 402 8.17 -7.50 -20.46
N ILE A 403 7.15 -7.30 -21.31
CA ILE A 403 6.68 -8.33 -22.26
C ILE A 403 7.81 -8.76 -23.19
N HIS A 404 8.54 -7.81 -23.79
CA HIS A 404 9.65 -8.13 -24.68
C HIS A 404 10.78 -8.89 -23.97
N GLN A 405 11.09 -8.52 -22.71
CA GLN A 405 12.08 -9.23 -21.92
C GLN A 405 11.63 -10.65 -21.56
N HIS A 406 10.34 -10.87 -21.28
CA HIS A 406 9.79 -12.20 -21.07
C HIS A 406 9.85 -13.06 -22.33
N GLU A 407 9.56 -12.49 -23.50
CA GLU A 407 9.66 -13.18 -24.79
C GLU A 407 11.11 -13.66 -25.06
N VAL A 408 12.10 -12.77 -24.91
CA VAL A 408 13.52 -13.11 -25.07
C VAL A 408 13.95 -14.19 -24.06
N ASN A 409 13.50 -14.09 -22.80
CA ASN A 409 13.79 -15.10 -21.79
C ASN A 409 13.15 -16.45 -22.10
N MET A 410 11.95 -16.47 -22.69
CA MET A 410 11.28 -17.70 -23.11
C MET A 410 12.05 -18.35 -24.27
N GLN A 411 12.44 -17.57 -25.29
CA GLN A 411 13.27 -18.07 -26.39
C GLN A 411 14.62 -18.62 -25.91
N LEU A 412 15.25 -17.95 -24.93
CA LEU A 412 16.49 -18.43 -24.34
C LEU A 412 16.28 -19.74 -23.56
N LYS A 413 15.19 -19.83 -22.77
CA LYS A 413 14.84 -21.07 -22.07
C LYS A 413 14.60 -22.22 -23.05
N ASP A 414 13.82 -21.99 -24.11
CA ASP A 414 13.54 -23.02 -25.11
C ASP A 414 14.83 -23.47 -25.81
N LYS A 415 15.74 -22.54 -26.11
CA LYS A 415 17.07 -22.86 -26.66
C LYS A 415 17.89 -23.72 -25.70
N VAL A 416 17.97 -23.34 -24.42
CA VAL A 416 18.71 -24.10 -23.39
C VAL A 416 18.08 -25.46 -23.16
N THR A 417 16.75 -25.57 -23.14
CA THR A 417 16.04 -26.84 -23.00
C THR A 417 16.35 -27.76 -24.17
N ARG A 418 16.31 -27.26 -25.42
CA ARG A 418 16.69 -28.05 -26.61
C ARG A 418 18.15 -28.50 -26.56
N GLU A 419 19.08 -27.60 -26.24
CA GLU A 419 20.50 -27.96 -26.09
C GLU A 419 20.72 -29.00 -24.98
N LEU A 420 19.91 -28.95 -23.91
CA LEU A 420 19.96 -29.92 -22.83
C LEU A 420 19.37 -31.28 -23.26
N GLU A 421 18.23 -31.29 -23.95
CA GLU A 421 17.62 -32.50 -24.52
C GLU A 421 18.57 -33.19 -25.49
N ASP A 422 19.23 -32.44 -26.37
CA ASP A 422 20.23 -32.96 -27.30
C ASP A 422 21.40 -33.62 -26.55
N LYS A 423 21.95 -32.95 -25.53
CA LYS A 423 23.01 -33.52 -24.68
C LYS A 423 22.55 -34.73 -23.88
N VAL A 424 21.33 -34.74 -23.38
CA VAL A 424 20.77 -35.88 -22.64
C VAL A 424 20.60 -37.08 -23.58
N ASN A 425 20.10 -36.87 -24.79
CA ASN A 425 19.97 -37.91 -25.80
C ASN A 425 21.34 -38.46 -26.22
N GLU A 426 22.34 -37.60 -26.45
CA GLU A 426 23.71 -38.01 -26.74
C GLU A 426 24.29 -38.88 -25.62
N ARG A 427 24.16 -38.45 -24.36
CA ARG A 427 24.64 -39.21 -23.19
C ARG A 427 23.88 -40.51 -22.99
N THR A 428 22.57 -40.52 -23.25
CA THR A 428 21.74 -41.73 -23.16
C THR A 428 22.15 -42.75 -24.21
N ASN A 429 22.42 -42.31 -25.44
CA ASN A 429 22.93 -43.18 -26.51
C ASN A 429 24.34 -43.73 -26.18
N GLU A 430 25.25 -42.89 -25.66
CA GLU A 430 26.58 -43.31 -25.20
C GLU A 430 26.48 -44.36 -24.07
N LEU A 431 25.60 -44.12 -23.09
CA LEU A 431 25.31 -45.04 -21.99
C LEU A 431 24.73 -46.36 -22.48
N ASN A 432 23.76 -46.33 -23.39
CA ASN A 432 23.16 -47.54 -23.95
C ASN A 432 24.18 -48.37 -24.73
N LEU A 433 25.07 -47.72 -25.49
CA LEU A 433 26.17 -48.39 -26.17
C LEU A 433 27.11 -49.08 -25.17
N LYS A 434 27.52 -48.37 -24.11
CA LYS A 434 28.37 -48.94 -23.05
C LYS A 434 27.68 -50.06 -22.28
N ASN A 435 26.38 -49.95 -22.01
CA ASN A 435 25.60 -51.01 -21.38
C ASN A 435 25.54 -52.24 -22.27
N SER A 436 25.30 -52.08 -23.57
CA SER A 436 25.32 -53.20 -24.53
C SER A 436 26.68 -53.89 -24.58
N GLN A 437 27.78 -53.12 -24.59
CA GLN A 437 29.15 -53.66 -24.51
C GLN A 437 29.42 -54.40 -23.19
N LEU A 438 28.95 -53.87 -22.07
CA LEU A 438 29.05 -54.52 -20.76
C LEU A 438 28.26 -55.83 -20.74
N GLU A 439 27.08 -55.85 -21.34
CA GLU A 439 26.22 -57.02 -21.41
C GLU A 439 26.82 -58.11 -22.29
N GLU A 440 27.42 -57.75 -23.44
CA GLU A 440 28.21 -58.66 -24.27
C GLU A 440 29.42 -59.21 -23.50
N SER A 441 30.15 -58.37 -22.77
CA SER A 441 31.27 -58.79 -21.92
C SER A 441 30.82 -59.76 -20.82
N ASN A 442 29.70 -59.47 -20.15
CA ASN A 442 29.11 -60.33 -19.13
C ASN A 442 28.68 -61.68 -19.71
N GLN A 443 28.06 -61.70 -20.89
CA GLN A 443 27.70 -62.95 -21.57
C GLN A 443 28.94 -63.76 -21.94
N LYS A 444 30.02 -63.10 -22.39
CA LYS A 444 31.29 -63.75 -22.70
C LYS A 444 31.91 -64.36 -21.44
N LEU A 445 31.93 -63.62 -20.33
CA LEU A 445 32.38 -64.12 -19.03
C LEU A 445 31.54 -65.31 -18.55
N ALA A 446 30.22 -65.26 -18.73
CA ALA A 446 29.33 -66.37 -18.39
C ALA A 446 29.64 -67.62 -19.24
N ARG A 447 29.86 -67.48 -20.55
CA ARG A 447 30.27 -68.59 -21.42
C ARG A 447 31.63 -69.17 -21.01
N GLN A 448 32.62 -68.33 -20.73
CA GLN A 448 33.92 -68.77 -20.22
C GLN A 448 33.77 -69.51 -18.89
N SER A 449 32.90 -69.04 -17.99
CA SER A 449 32.62 -69.75 -16.74
C SER A 449 31.99 -71.14 -16.98
N VAL A 450 31.10 -71.26 -17.98
CA VAL A 450 30.50 -72.56 -18.36
C VAL A 450 31.54 -73.48 -18.98
N GLU A 451 32.40 -72.98 -19.87
CA GLU A 451 33.52 -73.75 -20.45
C GLU A 451 34.49 -74.22 -19.38
N ILE A 452 34.89 -73.33 -18.45
CA ILE A 452 35.74 -73.69 -17.30
C ILE A 452 35.05 -74.78 -16.47
N ASN A 453 33.75 -74.67 -16.21
CA ASN A 453 33.01 -75.70 -15.47
C ASN A 453 32.91 -77.04 -16.23
N GLN A 454 32.77 -77.02 -17.55
CA GLN A 454 32.80 -78.23 -18.39
C GLN A 454 34.19 -78.85 -18.42
N ILE A 455 35.25 -78.05 -18.56
CA ILE A 455 36.64 -78.50 -18.51
C ILE A 455 36.94 -79.10 -17.13
N ASN A 456 36.50 -78.46 -16.05
CA ASN A 456 36.61 -79.00 -14.69
C ASN A 456 35.86 -80.34 -14.56
N SER A 457 34.65 -80.45 -15.13
CA SER A 457 33.88 -81.71 -15.12
C SER A 457 34.55 -82.82 -15.93
N MET A 458 35.20 -82.49 -17.04
CA MET A 458 36.00 -83.46 -17.83
C MET A 458 37.30 -83.85 -17.12
N LEU A 459 37.97 -82.91 -16.46
CA LEU A 459 39.12 -83.19 -15.60
C LEU A 459 38.73 -84.10 -14.42
N ASP A 460 37.55 -83.91 -13.83
CA ASP A 460 37.02 -84.79 -12.80
C ASP A 460 36.71 -86.20 -13.35
N LEU A 461 36.19 -86.30 -14.57
CA LEU A 461 35.93 -87.57 -15.25
C LEU A 461 37.24 -88.32 -15.58
N ASP A 462 38.28 -87.61 -16.02
CA ASP A 462 39.59 -88.20 -16.31
C ASP A 462 40.34 -88.56 -15.02
N ASN A 463 40.24 -87.74 -13.97
CA ASN A 463 40.71 -88.09 -12.63
C ASN A 463 39.97 -89.31 -12.06
N TRP A 464 38.68 -89.47 -12.35
CA TRP A 464 37.89 -90.65 -11.97
C TRP A 464 38.33 -91.91 -12.75
N LYS A 465 38.58 -91.81 -14.06
CA LYS A 465 39.12 -92.90 -14.89
C LYS A 465 40.53 -93.34 -14.45
N LEU A 466 41.40 -92.38 -14.11
CA LEU A 466 42.73 -92.66 -13.56
C LEU A 466 42.66 -93.29 -12.16
N LYS A 467 41.72 -92.85 -11.31
CA LYS A 467 41.50 -93.44 -9.98
C LYS A 467 40.94 -94.85 -10.05
N ASN A 468 40.11 -95.19 -11.05
CA ASN A 468 39.56 -96.54 -11.22
C ASN A 468 40.59 -97.55 -11.73
N SER A 469 41.48 -97.18 -12.65
CA SER A 469 42.58 -98.06 -13.10
C SER A 469 43.62 -98.34 -12.01
N LEU A 470 43.77 -97.42 -11.04
CA LEU A 470 44.55 -97.64 -9.81
C LEU A 470 43.81 -98.46 -8.75
N LYS A 471 42.47 -98.54 -8.81
CA LYS A 471 41.61 -99.22 -7.84
C LYS A 471 41.52 -100.73 -8.04
N GLU A 472 41.71 -101.21 -9.27
CA GLU A 472 41.74 -102.65 -9.59
C GLU A 472 43.04 -103.35 -9.16
N VAL A 473 44.13 -102.60 -8.95
CA VAL A 473 45.44 -103.15 -8.55
C VAL A 473 45.69 -103.08 -7.02
N LEU A 474 44.87 -102.35 -6.26
CA LEU A 474 45.14 -102.06 -4.85
C LEU A 474 44.04 -102.52 -3.87
N ASN A 475 43.18 -103.47 -4.26
CA ASN A 475 42.04 -103.93 -3.45
C ASN A 475 42.13 -105.39 -2.97
N GLU A 476 43.35 -105.95 -2.88
CA GLU A 476 43.60 -107.23 -2.17
C GLU A 476 44.34 -107.06 -0.83
N ARG A 477 44.57 -105.84 -0.34
CA ARG A 477 45.09 -105.63 1.03
C ARG A 477 44.41 -104.48 1.74
N LEU A 478 43.92 -104.79 2.94
CA LEU A 478 43.48 -103.92 4.03
C LEU A 478 41.96 -103.69 4.11
N MET A 479 41.28 -104.72 4.65
CA MET A 479 40.28 -104.46 5.69
C MET A 479 41.01 -104.11 7.00
N GLU A 480 40.38 -103.24 7.78
CA GLU A 480 40.71 -102.87 9.17
C GLU A 480 41.99 -102.05 9.41
N LYS A 481 41.83 -100.73 9.49
CA LYS A 481 42.57 -99.90 10.46
C LYS A 481 41.83 -98.58 10.72
N THR A 482 41.68 -98.26 12.00
CA THR A 482 41.22 -96.96 12.49
C THR A 482 42.17 -95.84 12.05
N MET A 483 41.61 -94.65 11.84
CA MET A 483 42.27 -93.54 11.16
C MET A 483 43.25 -92.78 12.09
N ASP A 484 44.51 -92.62 11.66
CA ASP A 484 45.51 -91.80 12.38
C ASP A 484 45.26 -90.29 12.17
N TYR A 485 45.81 -89.40 13.02
CA TYR A 485 45.54 -87.96 13.01
C TYR A 485 45.76 -87.30 11.64
N LYS A 486 46.83 -87.68 10.92
CA LYS A 486 47.10 -87.18 9.56
C LYS A 486 46.01 -87.60 8.56
N GLN A 487 45.43 -88.78 8.73
CA GLN A 487 44.32 -89.24 7.91
C GLN A 487 43.01 -88.56 8.34
N PHE A 488 42.79 -88.32 9.63
CA PHE A 488 41.64 -87.54 10.12
C PHE A 488 41.64 -86.11 9.58
N GLN A 489 42.82 -85.49 9.49
CA GLN A 489 42.99 -84.18 8.87
C GLN A 489 42.67 -84.16 7.37
N THR A 490 42.66 -85.28 6.66
CA THR A 490 42.17 -85.27 5.25
C THR A 490 40.65 -85.14 5.15
N LEU A 491 39.90 -85.56 6.18
CA LEU A 491 38.44 -85.38 6.24
C LEU A 491 38.05 -84.02 6.81
N TYR A 492 38.83 -83.50 7.75
CA TYR A 492 38.62 -82.19 8.39
C TYR A 492 39.93 -81.38 8.39
N PRO A 493 40.34 -80.82 7.24
CA PRO A 493 41.67 -80.20 7.08
C PRO A 493 41.82 -78.86 7.79
N ASP A 494 40.71 -78.17 8.03
CA ASP A 494 40.70 -76.83 8.62
C ASP A 494 39.46 -76.60 9.49
N ALA A 495 39.48 -75.50 10.24
CA ALA A 495 38.38 -75.10 11.09
C ALA A 495 37.08 -74.82 10.30
N LEU A 496 37.17 -74.36 9.05
CA LEU A 496 36.00 -74.09 8.18
C LEU A 496 35.25 -75.37 7.85
N SER A 497 35.98 -76.45 7.56
CA SER A 497 35.47 -77.78 7.27
C SER A 497 34.75 -78.36 8.50
N CYS A 498 35.31 -78.15 9.70
CA CYS A 498 34.65 -78.52 10.96
C CYS A 498 33.37 -77.70 11.20
N TYR A 499 33.39 -76.39 10.95
CA TYR A 499 32.20 -75.54 11.13
C TYR A 499 31.09 -75.85 10.13
N ARG A 500 31.42 -76.15 8.86
CA ARG A 500 30.45 -76.62 7.87
C ARG A 500 29.82 -77.95 8.26
N PHE A 501 30.62 -78.87 8.80
CA PHE A 501 30.10 -80.13 9.33
C PHE A 501 29.13 -79.89 10.49
N LEU A 502 29.46 -79.00 11.44
CA LEU A 502 28.55 -78.65 12.53
C LEU A 502 27.28 -77.94 12.04
N GLU A 503 27.38 -77.09 11.02
CA GLU A 503 26.22 -76.42 10.44
C GLU A 503 25.22 -77.42 9.86
N ASN A 504 25.71 -78.35 9.06
CA ASN A 504 24.90 -79.42 8.50
C ASN A 504 24.33 -80.29 9.63
N LEU A 505 25.14 -80.70 10.61
CA LEU A 505 24.67 -81.55 11.70
C LEU A 505 23.62 -80.86 12.60
N LYS A 506 23.80 -79.58 12.91
CA LYS A 506 22.97 -78.83 13.85
C LYS A 506 21.67 -78.32 13.24
N TRP A 507 21.68 -77.95 11.97
CA TRP A 507 20.54 -77.28 11.31
C TRP A 507 20.12 -77.90 9.98
N GLU A 508 20.46 -79.17 9.72
CA GLU A 508 20.09 -79.93 8.51
C GLU A 508 18.60 -79.82 8.15
N LYS A 509 17.74 -79.97 9.16
CA LYS A 509 16.29 -80.07 8.95
C LYS A 509 15.61 -78.70 8.94
N ALA A 510 15.96 -77.83 9.87
CA ALA A 510 15.54 -76.42 9.95
C ALA A 510 16.19 -75.71 11.15
N PHE A 511 16.47 -74.41 11.01
CA PHE A 511 16.82 -73.57 12.16
C PHE A 511 15.58 -73.34 13.03
N HIS A 512 15.69 -73.49 14.34
CA HIS A 512 14.64 -73.09 15.29
C HIS A 512 15.29 -72.29 16.41
N CYS A 513 14.85 -71.05 16.60
CA CYS A 513 15.40 -70.21 17.65
C CYS A 513 15.01 -70.75 19.04
N ARG A 514 16.00 -71.11 19.86
CA ARG A 514 15.77 -71.60 21.24
C ARG A 514 15.04 -70.61 22.17
N LYS A 515 15.00 -69.31 21.85
CA LYS A 515 14.32 -68.29 22.68
C LYS A 515 12.86 -68.03 22.31
N CYS A 516 12.48 -68.18 21.04
CA CYS A 516 11.16 -67.77 20.55
C CYS A 516 10.61 -68.64 19.42
N GLU A 517 11.23 -69.80 19.18
CA GLU A 517 10.86 -70.85 18.23
C GLU A 517 10.75 -70.42 16.76
N ASN A 518 11.22 -69.22 16.43
CA ASN A 518 11.17 -68.71 15.06
C ASN A 518 12.17 -69.46 14.16
N GLU A 519 11.71 -69.80 12.96
CA GLU A 519 12.49 -70.58 11.99
C GLU A 519 13.34 -69.71 11.04
N LYS A 520 13.03 -68.42 10.94
CA LYS A 520 13.74 -67.47 10.08
C LYS A 520 14.97 -66.88 10.80
N TYR A 521 16.06 -66.75 10.06
CA TYR A 521 17.31 -66.17 10.56
C TYR A 521 18.00 -65.27 9.53
N PHE A 522 18.90 -64.42 10.02
CA PHE A 522 19.95 -63.75 9.26
C PHE A 522 21.31 -64.30 9.71
N ASP A 523 22.34 -64.05 8.91
CA ASP A 523 23.72 -64.33 9.34
C ASP A 523 24.04 -63.54 10.61
N GLY A 524 24.56 -64.24 11.61
CA GLY A 524 24.92 -63.67 12.90
C GLY A 524 26.23 -62.90 12.88
N ALA A 525 26.55 -62.25 13.99
CA ALA A 525 27.78 -61.45 14.13
C ALA A 525 29.09 -62.28 14.05
N GLN A 526 29.01 -63.61 14.20
CA GLN A 526 30.13 -64.53 14.03
C GLN A 526 29.88 -65.40 12.81
N LYS A 527 30.95 -65.75 12.08
CA LYS A 527 30.88 -66.65 10.90
C LYS A 527 30.21 -67.98 11.30
N PHE A 528 29.23 -68.45 10.53
CA PHE A 528 28.37 -69.63 10.82
C PHE A 528 27.40 -69.49 12.01
N ALA A 529 27.27 -68.31 12.63
CA ALA A 529 26.22 -68.08 13.61
C ALA A 529 24.90 -67.69 12.93
N ARG A 530 23.77 -68.05 13.54
CA ARG A 530 22.44 -67.68 13.04
C ARG A 530 21.76 -66.73 14.02
N ARG A 531 21.37 -65.55 13.52
CA ARG A 531 20.62 -64.54 14.28
C ARG A 531 19.14 -64.63 13.98
N CYS A 532 18.34 -64.92 14.98
CA CYS A 532 16.89 -64.98 14.87
C CYS A 532 16.32 -63.63 14.41
N THR A 533 15.49 -63.64 13.37
CA THR A 533 14.85 -62.41 12.87
C THR A 533 13.79 -61.83 13.83
N ARG A 534 13.23 -62.65 14.73
CA ARG A 534 12.16 -62.26 15.65
C ARG A 534 12.66 -61.65 16.96
N CYS A 535 13.51 -62.36 17.71
CA CYS A 535 14.00 -61.89 19.03
C CYS A 535 15.44 -61.36 19.00
N GLY A 536 16.09 -61.39 17.84
CA GLY A 536 17.48 -60.93 17.70
C GLY A 536 18.53 -61.84 18.36
N TYR A 537 18.14 -62.96 18.96
CA TYR A 537 19.04 -63.93 19.58
C TYR A 537 20.04 -64.48 18.55
N ASN A 538 21.33 -64.38 18.86
CA ASN A 538 22.41 -64.83 18.01
C ASN A 538 22.99 -66.13 18.56
N GLU A 539 22.80 -67.23 17.84
CA GLU A 539 23.24 -68.56 18.25
C GLU A 539 24.50 -68.96 17.50
N SER A 540 25.61 -69.19 18.23
CA SER A 540 26.86 -69.65 17.64
C SER A 540 26.78 -71.12 17.21
N ILE A 541 27.60 -71.50 16.23
CA ILE A 541 27.63 -72.87 15.72
C ILE A 541 28.09 -73.89 16.77
N THR A 542 28.95 -73.48 17.71
CA THR A 542 29.42 -74.30 18.82
C THR A 542 28.51 -74.25 20.04
N ALA A 543 27.48 -73.40 20.07
CA ALA A 543 26.50 -73.39 21.15
C ALA A 543 25.71 -74.70 21.18
N PHE A 544 25.44 -75.22 22.38
CA PHE A 544 24.70 -76.46 22.61
C PHE A 544 25.33 -77.71 21.95
N THR A 545 26.65 -77.69 21.77
CA THR A 545 27.44 -78.85 21.36
C THR A 545 28.57 -79.11 22.37
N ILE A 546 29.20 -80.27 22.31
CA ILE A 546 30.40 -80.56 23.12
C ILE A 546 31.52 -79.54 22.90
N PHE A 547 31.52 -78.84 21.76
CA PHE A 547 32.48 -77.81 21.39
C PHE A 547 32.15 -76.42 21.96
N HIS A 548 31.09 -76.30 22.76
CA HIS A 548 30.74 -75.03 23.40
C HIS A 548 31.86 -74.53 24.30
N SER A 549 32.26 -73.27 24.11
CA SER A 549 33.28 -72.56 24.90
C SER A 549 34.69 -73.19 24.90
N ILE A 550 35.06 -73.92 23.83
CA ILE A 550 36.46 -74.37 23.65
C ILE A 550 37.39 -73.16 23.40
N LYS A 551 38.59 -73.21 23.98
CA LYS A 551 39.62 -72.17 23.84
C LYS A 551 40.84 -72.63 23.02
N PHE A 552 40.68 -73.70 22.25
CA PHE A 552 41.70 -74.28 21.38
C PHE A 552 41.09 -74.67 20.03
N PRO A 553 41.91 -74.91 18.98
CA PRO A 553 41.41 -75.12 17.64
C PRO A 553 40.44 -76.31 17.53
N ILE A 554 39.34 -76.12 16.79
CA ILE A 554 38.20 -77.03 16.76
C ILE A 554 38.51 -78.36 16.06
N GLU A 555 39.41 -78.35 15.07
CA GLU A 555 39.86 -79.55 14.35
C GLU A 555 40.56 -80.55 15.28
N LYS A 556 41.28 -80.06 16.27
CA LYS A 556 41.90 -80.89 17.32
C LYS A 556 40.84 -81.43 18.29
N ALA A 557 39.81 -80.63 18.58
CA ALA A 557 38.70 -81.05 19.42
C ALA A 557 37.88 -82.17 18.76
N PHE A 558 37.64 -82.09 17.45
CA PHE A 558 37.00 -83.12 16.64
C PHE A 558 37.75 -84.45 16.72
N TYR A 559 39.08 -84.42 16.62
CA TYR A 559 39.89 -85.63 16.73
C TYR A 559 39.86 -86.24 18.13
N ILE A 560 39.92 -85.43 19.19
CA ILE A 560 39.79 -85.92 20.57
C ILE A 560 38.40 -86.58 20.79
N ALA A 561 37.34 -85.99 20.22
CA ALA A 561 35.99 -86.54 20.28
C ALA A 561 35.87 -87.90 19.56
N TYR A 562 36.43 -88.02 18.36
CA TYR A 562 36.53 -89.27 17.61
C TYR A 562 37.32 -90.35 18.35
N LEU A 563 38.48 -90.00 18.92
CA LEU A 563 39.31 -90.93 19.70
C LEU A 563 38.59 -91.43 20.97
N ALA A 564 37.80 -90.57 21.60
CA ALA A 564 37.05 -90.94 22.80
C ALA A 564 35.97 -92.00 22.52
N VAL A 565 35.32 -91.96 21.35
CA VAL A 565 34.31 -92.96 20.94
C VAL A 565 34.95 -94.24 20.42
N THR A 566 36.06 -94.13 19.68
CA THR A 566 36.77 -95.29 19.12
C THR A 566 37.56 -96.11 20.15
N GLY A 567 37.68 -95.61 21.38
CA GLY A 567 38.14 -96.39 22.54
C GLY A 567 39.63 -96.77 22.53
N LYS A 568 40.47 -96.11 21.71
CA LYS A 568 41.90 -96.43 21.62
C LYS A 568 42.62 -96.08 22.94
N LYS A 569 43.18 -97.10 23.61
CA LYS A 569 43.95 -96.97 24.87
C LYS A 569 45.41 -96.53 24.68
N ASP A 570 45.86 -96.32 23.44
CA ASP A 570 47.30 -96.23 23.12
C ASP A 570 47.94 -94.84 23.25
N TYR A 571 47.19 -93.81 23.64
CA TYR A 571 47.75 -92.48 23.89
C TYR A 571 47.67 -92.12 25.37
N THR A 572 48.82 -91.96 26.01
CA THR A 572 48.90 -91.22 27.28
C THR A 572 48.47 -89.77 27.04
N LEU A 573 47.96 -89.09 28.08
CA LEU A 573 47.53 -87.70 27.96
C LEU A 573 48.66 -86.79 27.46
N GLU A 574 49.91 -87.08 27.84
CA GLU A 574 51.11 -86.38 27.37
C GLU A 574 51.40 -86.63 25.88
N ALA A 575 51.28 -87.89 25.42
CA ALA A 575 51.49 -88.23 24.01
C ALA A 575 50.47 -87.54 23.09
N LEU A 576 49.19 -87.53 23.49
CA LEU A 576 48.13 -86.86 22.73
C LEU A 576 48.29 -85.34 22.75
N ALA A 577 48.69 -84.77 23.89
CA ALA A 577 48.98 -83.33 24.02
C ALA A 577 50.14 -82.89 23.12
N ASN A 578 51.22 -83.68 23.04
CA ASN A 578 52.34 -83.43 22.15
C ASN A 578 51.95 -83.55 20.67
N GLN A 579 51.21 -84.62 20.29
CA GLN A 579 50.77 -84.82 18.90
C GLN A 579 49.85 -83.70 18.40
N LEU A 580 48.97 -83.22 19.28
CA LEU A 580 48.05 -82.13 18.94
C LEU A 580 48.65 -80.75 19.21
N ASN A 581 49.87 -80.65 19.75
CA ASN A 581 50.47 -79.38 20.21
C ASN A 581 49.49 -78.56 21.07
N LEU A 582 49.02 -79.18 22.16
CA LEU A 582 48.11 -78.62 23.17
C LEU A 582 48.68 -78.83 24.58
N ARG A 583 48.23 -78.03 25.56
CA ARG A 583 48.59 -78.29 26.97
C ARG A 583 47.89 -79.56 27.45
N VAL A 584 48.57 -80.39 28.25
CA VAL A 584 48.03 -81.65 28.81
C VAL A 584 46.68 -81.42 29.51
N ASN A 585 46.56 -80.36 30.32
CA ASN A 585 45.31 -80.00 31.01
C ASN A 585 44.15 -79.66 30.05
N THR A 586 44.45 -79.10 28.86
CA THR A 586 43.44 -78.81 27.84
C THR A 586 42.89 -80.09 27.23
N VAL A 587 43.77 -81.05 26.92
CA VAL A 587 43.39 -82.37 26.39
C VAL A 587 42.61 -83.16 27.43
N TRP A 588 43.07 -83.18 28.69
CA TRP A 588 42.38 -83.85 29.78
C TRP A 588 40.98 -83.26 30.01
N GLY A 589 40.87 -81.93 30.13
CA GLY A 589 39.60 -81.25 30.38
C GLY A 589 38.58 -81.47 29.26
N PHE A 590 39.01 -81.44 28.00
CA PHE A 590 38.11 -81.71 26.88
C PHE A 590 37.77 -83.20 26.75
N LYS A 591 38.74 -84.10 26.94
CA LYS A 591 38.49 -85.56 26.96
C LYS A 591 37.49 -85.94 28.05
N HIS A 592 37.62 -85.38 29.25
CA HIS A 592 36.68 -85.58 30.36
C HIS A 592 35.26 -85.13 29.98
N LYS A 593 35.13 -83.93 29.39
CA LYS A 593 33.85 -83.41 28.89
C LYS A 593 33.20 -84.33 27.85
N VAL A 594 33.98 -84.95 26.96
CA VAL A 594 33.47 -85.93 25.98
C VAL A 594 33.11 -87.25 26.65
N THR A 595 33.90 -87.72 27.62
CA THR A 595 33.61 -88.96 28.35
C THR A 595 32.35 -88.85 29.21
N GLU A 596 32.12 -87.72 29.89
CA GLU A 596 30.86 -87.45 30.60
C GLU A 596 29.67 -87.51 29.64
N ARG A 597 29.81 -86.94 28.45
CA ARG A 597 28.76 -86.99 27.43
C ARG A 597 28.48 -88.42 26.94
N ILE A 598 29.52 -89.24 26.76
CA ILE A 598 29.37 -90.65 26.41
C ILE A 598 28.61 -91.39 27.54
N GLN A 599 28.97 -91.17 28.80
CA GLN A 599 28.28 -91.76 29.96
C GLN A 599 26.81 -91.33 30.07
N GLU A 600 26.50 -90.05 29.78
CA GLU A 600 25.12 -89.57 29.72
C GLU A 600 24.29 -90.29 28.65
N LEU A 601 24.87 -90.52 27.47
CA LEU A 601 24.21 -91.21 26.36
C LEU A 601 24.03 -92.71 26.66
N GLU A 602 25.02 -93.35 27.29
CA GLU A 602 24.94 -94.73 27.75
C GLU A 602 23.82 -94.91 28.80
N LYS A 603 23.67 -93.98 29.75
CA LYS A 603 22.54 -93.98 30.71
C LYS A 603 21.17 -93.85 30.04
N LYS A 604 21.10 -93.23 28.86
CA LYS A 604 19.89 -93.09 28.04
C LYS A 604 19.68 -94.25 27.06
N GLY A 605 20.49 -95.31 27.15
CA GLY A 605 20.38 -96.52 26.31
C GLY A 605 20.99 -96.38 24.92
N ASN A 606 21.68 -95.28 24.61
CA ASN A 606 22.31 -95.06 23.31
C ASN A 606 23.84 -95.09 23.43
N ARG A 607 24.46 -96.22 23.06
CA ARG A 607 25.92 -96.38 23.11
C ARG A 607 26.53 -95.96 21.77
N PRO A 608 27.33 -94.88 21.71
CA PRO A 608 27.90 -94.40 20.44
C PRO A 608 28.92 -95.40 19.89
N THR A 609 28.80 -95.74 18.60
CA THR A 609 29.69 -96.64 17.87
C THR A 609 30.70 -95.84 17.05
N ALA A 610 31.87 -96.41 16.75
CA ALA A 610 32.93 -95.76 15.94
C ALA A 610 32.44 -95.22 14.56
N SER A 611 31.43 -95.84 13.97
CA SER A 611 30.81 -95.43 12.70
C SER A 611 29.84 -94.26 12.81
N ARG A 612 29.47 -93.84 14.04
CA ARG A 612 28.52 -92.77 14.34
C ARG A 612 29.00 -91.91 15.52
N TRP A 613 30.28 -91.52 15.50
CA TRP A 613 30.89 -90.75 16.57
C TRP A 613 30.27 -89.35 16.71
N GLU A 614 29.67 -88.83 15.66
CA GLU A 614 28.96 -87.55 15.62
C GLU A 614 27.74 -87.48 16.56
N GLU A 615 27.20 -88.61 17.01
CA GLU A 615 26.08 -88.65 17.96
C GLU A 615 26.42 -88.01 19.31
N ILE A 616 27.70 -87.97 19.68
CA ILE A 616 28.14 -87.36 20.94
C ILE A 616 28.16 -85.83 20.86
N ILE A 617 28.09 -85.24 19.66
CA ILE A 617 28.37 -83.82 19.44
C ILE A 617 27.22 -82.92 19.94
N LEU A 618 25.97 -83.30 19.69
CA LEU A 618 24.79 -82.49 20.01
C LEU A 618 24.21 -82.87 21.38
N PHE A 619 23.86 -81.86 22.20
CA PHE A 619 23.02 -82.05 23.39
C PHE A 619 21.53 -82.07 22.95
N TYR A 620 21.02 -83.24 22.55
CA TYR A 620 19.69 -83.42 21.92
C TYR A 620 18.50 -83.10 22.86
N GLU A 621 17.52 -82.36 22.33
CA GLU A 621 16.07 -82.37 22.69
C GLU A 621 15.26 -81.96 21.43
N PRO A 622 14.31 -82.77 20.94
CA PRO A 622 13.39 -82.41 19.86
C PRO A 622 12.03 -82.02 20.46
N HIS A 623 11.52 -80.82 20.19
CA HIS A 623 10.11 -80.53 20.45
C HIS A 623 9.24 -81.11 19.33
N GLN A 624 8.38 -82.07 19.69
CA GLN A 624 7.32 -82.63 18.84
C GLN A 624 6.07 -81.75 18.87
N LYS A 625 5.49 -81.57 17.67
CA LYS A 625 4.15 -81.12 17.24
C LYS A 625 3.01 -81.02 18.29
N GLY A 626 2.13 -80.03 18.11
CA GLY A 626 0.68 -80.20 18.38
C GLY A 626 -0.22 -78.95 18.41
N HIS A 627 -1.25 -78.96 17.55
CA HIS A 627 -2.61 -78.41 17.68
C HIS A 627 -2.96 -76.92 17.44
N ASP A 628 -3.53 -76.70 16.25
CA ASP A 628 -4.90 -76.23 15.95
C ASP A 628 -5.68 -75.45 17.03
N THR A 629 -6.11 -74.22 16.73
CA THR A 629 -7.51 -73.78 16.89
C THR A 629 -7.80 -72.42 16.22
N ARG A 630 -9.03 -72.33 15.72
CA ARG A 630 -9.69 -71.24 14.97
C ARG A 630 -10.02 -69.99 15.81
N HIS A 631 -10.27 -68.89 15.08
CA HIS A 631 -11.28 -67.83 15.30
C HIS A 631 -11.60 -67.36 16.73
N LYS A 632 -11.54 -66.04 16.98
CA LYS A 632 -12.69 -65.11 16.87
C LYS A 632 -12.32 -63.69 17.33
N VAL A 633 -12.89 -62.75 16.59
CA VAL A 633 -13.17 -61.33 16.91
C VAL A 633 -13.73 -61.17 18.32
N LEU A 634 -13.34 -60.11 19.03
CA LEU A 634 -14.27 -59.24 19.75
C LEU A 634 -13.71 -57.81 19.81
N GLU A 635 -14.56 -56.92 19.31
CA GLU A 635 -14.66 -55.50 19.56
C GLU A 635 -14.64 -55.20 21.07
N ASP A 636 -14.08 -54.07 21.48
CA ASP A 636 -14.92 -52.91 21.77
C ASP A 636 -14.08 -51.67 22.01
N GLY A 637 -14.62 -50.54 21.53
CA GLY A 637 -13.98 -49.24 21.60
C GLY A 637 -13.99 -48.62 22.99
N LEU A 638 -13.46 -47.41 23.06
CA LEU A 638 -13.96 -46.31 23.88
C LEU A 638 -13.17 -45.04 23.51
N ILE A 639 -13.89 -44.11 22.87
CA ILE A 639 -13.92 -42.68 23.16
C ILE A 639 -12.56 -41.96 23.26
N GLY A 640 -12.29 -41.10 22.28
CA GLY A 640 -11.23 -40.09 22.30
C GLY A 640 -10.82 -39.66 20.91
#